data_AF-A0A7X7ZJI6-F1
#
_entry.id   AF-A0A7X7ZJI6-F1
#
_cell.length_a   1.000
_cell.length_b   1.000
_cell.length_c   1.000
_cell.angle_alpha   90.00
_cell.angle_beta   90.00
_cell.angle_gamma   90.00
#
_symmetry.space_group_name_H-M   'P 1'
#
loop_
_entity.id
_entity.type
_entity.pdbx_description
1 polymer ?
#
loop_
_entity_poly.entity_id
_entity_poly.type
_entity_poly.pdbx_seq_one_letter_code
_entity_poly.pdbx_strand_id
1 'polypeptide(L)'
;MKKALLATLVALAALAPARPAMADVDSLSRLFLPGKAVLDLDGDGFPEKPALTIVVPDRPTAAELALAADIAARVNFESLAVDLGLVRRESELTGAAVPAPPLAILVGDRLTWVREALKQSGLEAKPLRPNEGRVFLFDRQGHCALACVAGSDETLLRTGRAFFLRWPYFWEIWGRETGATYERLDKEIDAFLAQAGVKAGSTAVREARYEFPAAGPVADGLEALALDQGQIAGLRVEIELASAADRDKVLEALTRLAADQRRGLRTAVLSYPAVAVLSFDLRAAGGPAATAVLPRTGATKRLLTPGFKERPTAEGAGKEFDLAGLYSAKGFYADTDRDGVPDALDAVVVVPAGFTSPVPAELASRLVMGTAGASFPVVVLDTEVESRRALAAPILVGDNALTADLLKTGKIAVPPLEPGTGLVAAVPKAFGKSSAVAVLGSDPAGLDATVSYLARTFPYLAAYGEGNPQLADLAADVDRLLRGEKGAAEAVFLDAVETAAAELKGRDLESVEADLVLPGPNPPFEDAVRAALRASAGGAAVKVSGVSLKDSRTVFEKEKTFTWEVADAKALLESRLKALVDAAGKGGGVEVALAVSESPAVRAKVRDELEAFLAAAGFPAARVEVASAYKPGYFWLVEKVLPALAGRPVRGLTVRFAEEREDFTRAKRAYAEPSRWLQELYPVDEVLAPALGLPLDRIAFVMAPPGGPTYEVEAVDEGGRTLYKEAFSPRLREIPLSEVLPEWGTARVTTGGLRVTAGGKAVCDEPLQTDLEKFWAFYQQEVLTAVAAHVQRRTGGEPTFSKQPYFKRLLVDLRASEPDFRTGLDEETVSSLEAVHDEIYFDTLDLLRGLTRFDPEDKDAAADSSRSSAPGNVFPSLHPSLEGGPTAVRVALEDGPAAAPELTVRWKEKGRDAVVRRTVFPSLKPKETRVPELVFDGRSGRVAGVTFEAEWEKEADHLAAAGLLATLGRLTASGLAADPFRFPGLDAVVLRSRFQTLVKAERLPVAAPAPSAAVAAAAPAP
;
A
#
# COMPACT_ATOMS: atom_id res chain seq x y z
N MET A 1 -36.12 -32.62 30.97
CA MET A 1 -34.79 -33.28 31.01
C MET A 1 -34.34 -33.87 29.66
N LYS A 2 -35.22 -34.43 28.79
CA LYS A 2 -34.79 -35.02 27.50
C LYS A 2 -34.32 -34.03 26.41
N LYS A 3 -34.83 -32.78 26.38
CA LYS A 3 -34.39 -31.76 25.40
C LYS A 3 -33.05 -31.11 25.75
N ALA A 4 -32.75 -30.98 27.05
CA ALA A 4 -31.45 -30.46 27.50
C ALA A 4 -30.33 -31.45 27.17
N LEU A 5 -30.52 -32.75 27.42
CA LEU A 5 -29.53 -33.79 27.12
C LEU A 5 -29.22 -33.92 25.61
N LEU A 6 -30.23 -33.70 24.74
CA LEU A 6 -30.04 -33.75 23.29
C LEU A 6 -29.26 -32.53 22.78
N ALA A 7 -29.48 -31.35 23.36
CA ALA A 7 -28.71 -30.14 23.05
C ALA A 7 -27.26 -30.23 23.54
N THR A 8 -27.01 -30.89 24.69
CA THR A 8 -25.63 -31.12 25.17
C THR A 8 -24.89 -32.17 24.35
N LEU A 9 -25.57 -33.19 23.82
CA LEU A 9 -24.98 -34.18 22.91
C LEU A 9 -24.67 -33.62 21.52
N VAL A 10 -25.49 -32.70 21.00
CA VAL A 10 -25.20 -31.98 19.76
C VAL A 10 -24.09 -30.94 19.96
N ALA A 11 -24.02 -30.27 21.12
CA ALA A 11 -22.94 -29.36 21.46
C ALA A 11 -21.60 -30.08 21.72
N LEU A 12 -21.61 -31.29 22.30
CA LEU A 12 -20.37 -32.10 22.44
C LEU A 12 -19.92 -32.73 21.11
N ALA A 13 -20.82 -33.01 20.17
CA ALA A 13 -20.44 -33.44 18.82
C ALA A 13 -19.81 -32.30 17.99
N ALA A 14 -20.17 -31.04 18.28
CA ALA A 14 -19.57 -29.83 17.70
C ALA A 14 -18.22 -29.43 18.37
N LEU A 15 -17.83 -30.12 19.45
CA LEU A 15 -16.57 -29.94 20.18
C LEU A 15 -15.60 -31.13 20.00
N ALA A 16 -15.86 -31.99 19.01
CA ALA A 16 -14.83 -32.91 18.55
C ALA A 16 -13.66 -32.05 18.03
N PRO A 17 -12.41 -32.24 18.51
CA PRO A 17 -11.27 -31.61 17.86
C PRO A 17 -11.34 -32.00 16.39
N ALA A 18 -11.38 -31.01 15.49
CA ALA A 18 -11.23 -31.25 14.06
C ALA A 18 -10.03 -32.20 13.91
N ARG A 19 -10.27 -33.40 13.38
CA ARG A 19 -9.14 -34.27 12.98
C ARG A 19 -8.25 -33.39 12.10
N PRO A 20 -6.91 -33.41 12.29
CA PRO A 20 -6.04 -32.67 11.39
C PRO A 20 -6.43 -33.05 9.96
N ALA A 21 -6.80 -32.06 9.14
CA ALA A 21 -7.13 -32.29 7.75
C ALA A 21 -5.90 -32.91 7.10
N MET A 22 -5.98 -34.20 6.79
CA MET A 22 -4.90 -34.90 6.08
C MET A 22 -5.11 -34.64 4.59
N ALA A 23 -4.04 -34.21 3.92
CA ALA A 23 -3.99 -34.19 2.46
C ALA A 23 -4.29 -35.59 1.92
N ASP A 24 -5.30 -35.70 1.06
CA ASP A 24 -5.71 -36.98 0.49
C ASP A 24 -6.04 -36.82 -1.00
N VAL A 25 -5.02 -36.89 -1.86
CA VAL A 25 -5.21 -36.83 -3.33
C VAL A 25 -5.58 -38.21 -3.85
N ASP A 26 -6.85 -38.39 -4.15
CA ASP A 26 -7.41 -39.64 -4.68
C ASP A 26 -7.54 -39.65 -6.21
N SER A 27 -7.43 -38.48 -6.85
CA SER A 27 -7.57 -38.29 -8.30
C SER A 27 -6.70 -37.14 -8.81
N LEU A 28 -6.12 -37.27 -10.01
CA LEU A 28 -5.43 -36.16 -10.72
C LEU A 28 -6.35 -34.95 -10.92
N SER A 29 -7.67 -35.18 -10.99
CA SER A 29 -8.67 -34.11 -11.13
C SER A 29 -8.81 -33.21 -9.91
N ARG A 30 -8.24 -33.61 -8.76
CA ARG A 30 -8.46 -32.95 -7.46
C ARG A 30 -7.20 -32.37 -6.84
N LEU A 31 -6.07 -32.36 -7.56
CA LEU A 31 -4.74 -32.06 -7.00
C LEU A 31 -4.72 -30.79 -6.13
N PHE A 32 -5.12 -29.63 -6.66
CA PHE A 32 -5.05 -28.35 -5.96
C PHE A 32 -6.38 -27.91 -5.30
N LEU A 33 -7.34 -28.82 -5.10
CA LEU A 33 -8.54 -28.46 -4.33
C LEU A 33 -8.21 -28.31 -2.82
N PRO A 34 -8.94 -27.47 -2.07
CA PRO A 34 -8.77 -27.39 -0.62
C PRO A 34 -8.91 -28.76 0.07
N GLY A 35 -8.01 -29.06 1.01
CA GLY A 35 -7.91 -30.35 1.70
C GLY A 35 -7.14 -31.43 0.91
N LYS A 36 -6.58 -31.09 -0.26
CA LYS A 36 -5.80 -32.00 -1.12
C LYS A 36 -4.32 -31.62 -1.02
N ALA A 37 -3.71 -31.05 -2.06
CA ALA A 37 -2.31 -30.60 -2.01
C ALA A 37 -2.11 -29.31 -1.19
N VAL A 38 -3.18 -28.58 -0.90
CA VAL A 38 -3.22 -27.37 -0.08
C VAL A 38 -4.33 -27.55 0.97
N LEU A 39 -4.07 -27.12 2.21
CA LEU A 39 -4.98 -27.27 3.35
C LEU A 39 -5.55 -25.90 3.71
N ASP A 40 -6.86 -25.91 3.92
CA ASP A 40 -7.65 -24.84 4.54
C ASP A 40 -7.86 -25.27 5.99
N LEU A 41 -7.14 -24.61 6.90
CA LEU A 41 -7.02 -25.00 8.31
C LEU A 41 -8.13 -24.39 9.16
N ASP A 42 -8.70 -23.26 8.76
CA ASP A 42 -9.78 -22.59 9.48
C ASP A 42 -11.18 -22.80 8.86
N GLY A 43 -11.25 -23.32 7.64
CA GLY A 43 -12.48 -23.71 6.94
C GLY A 43 -13.17 -22.56 6.22
N ASP A 44 -12.48 -21.46 5.95
CA ASP A 44 -13.03 -20.27 5.26
C ASP A 44 -13.06 -20.40 3.73
N GLY A 45 -12.47 -21.46 3.17
CA GLY A 45 -12.37 -21.75 1.75
C GLY A 45 -11.08 -21.26 1.08
N PHE A 46 -10.15 -20.64 1.82
CA PHE A 46 -8.86 -20.17 1.33
C PHE A 46 -7.72 -21.01 1.94
N PRO A 47 -7.03 -21.85 1.14
CA PRO A 47 -5.95 -22.66 1.68
C PRO A 47 -4.80 -21.80 2.21
N GLU A 48 -4.34 -22.06 3.43
CA GLU A 48 -3.23 -21.35 4.08
C GLU A 48 -2.01 -22.23 4.31
N LYS A 49 -2.01 -23.48 3.83
CA LYS A 49 -0.86 -24.37 3.99
C LYS A 49 -0.65 -25.36 2.84
N PRO A 50 0.51 -25.34 2.17
CA PRO A 50 0.95 -26.44 1.31
C PRO A 50 1.09 -27.76 2.11
N ALA A 51 0.58 -28.87 1.56
CA ALA A 51 0.65 -30.19 2.21
C ALA A 51 1.18 -31.28 1.28
N LEU A 52 2.30 -30.98 0.63
CA LEU A 52 3.01 -31.91 -0.22
C LEU A 52 4.52 -31.79 -0.08
N THR A 53 5.25 -32.75 -0.63
CA THR A 53 6.71 -32.67 -0.82
C THR A 53 7.03 -33.08 -2.25
N ILE A 54 7.85 -32.27 -2.91
CA ILE A 54 8.37 -32.53 -4.26
C ILE A 54 9.69 -33.24 -4.11
N VAL A 55 9.78 -34.45 -4.63
CA VAL A 55 10.93 -35.34 -4.49
C VAL A 55 11.70 -35.38 -5.80
N VAL A 56 12.98 -35.05 -5.73
CA VAL A 56 13.93 -35.12 -6.85
C VAL A 56 15.04 -36.14 -6.54
N PRO A 57 15.74 -36.69 -7.55
CA PRO A 57 16.89 -37.56 -7.33
C PRO A 57 17.99 -36.87 -6.51
N ASP A 58 18.86 -37.65 -5.86
CA ASP A 58 20.00 -37.10 -5.12
C ASP A 58 21.02 -36.36 -6.00
N ARG A 59 21.02 -36.67 -7.31
CA ARG A 59 21.80 -36.01 -8.36
C ARG A 59 20.85 -35.54 -9.45
N PRO A 60 20.05 -34.50 -9.19
CA PRO A 60 19.00 -34.11 -10.10
C PRO A 60 19.59 -33.45 -11.35
N THR A 61 18.89 -33.50 -12.48
CA THR A 61 19.23 -32.70 -13.66
C THR A 61 18.67 -31.29 -13.51
N ALA A 62 19.19 -30.34 -14.28
CA ALA A 62 18.64 -28.98 -14.29
C ALA A 62 17.16 -28.97 -14.72
N ALA A 63 16.74 -29.88 -15.61
CA ALA A 63 15.35 -30.04 -16.01
C ALA A 63 14.44 -30.51 -14.87
N GLU A 64 14.88 -31.50 -14.07
CA GLU A 64 14.15 -31.94 -12.88
C GLU A 64 14.03 -30.82 -11.83
N LEU A 65 15.10 -30.05 -11.63
CA LEU A 65 15.11 -28.93 -10.68
C LEU A 65 14.23 -27.76 -11.15
N ALA A 66 14.29 -27.39 -12.42
CA ALA A 66 13.44 -26.35 -12.98
C ALA A 66 11.95 -26.74 -12.90
N LEU A 67 11.60 -27.99 -13.23
CA LEU A 67 10.24 -28.49 -13.04
C LEU A 67 9.83 -28.51 -11.56
N ALA A 68 10.71 -28.96 -10.66
CA ALA A 68 10.42 -28.97 -9.23
C ALA A 68 10.19 -27.56 -8.68
N ALA A 69 10.97 -26.57 -9.14
CA ALA A 69 10.80 -25.17 -8.79
C ALA A 69 9.48 -24.59 -9.32
N ASP A 70 9.12 -24.90 -10.56
CA ASP A 70 7.84 -24.51 -11.17
C ASP A 70 6.65 -25.11 -10.40
N ILE A 71 6.73 -26.39 -9.99
CA ILE A 71 5.70 -27.03 -9.17
C ILE A 71 5.63 -26.37 -7.78
N ALA A 72 6.77 -26.11 -7.14
CA ALA A 72 6.82 -25.45 -5.83
C ALA A 72 6.16 -24.06 -5.88
N ALA A 73 6.51 -23.25 -6.88
CA ALA A 73 5.89 -21.95 -7.10
C ALA A 73 4.39 -22.08 -7.38
N ARG A 74 3.97 -23.05 -8.19
CA ARG A 74 2.55 -23.29 -8.49
C ARG A 74 1.74 -23.65 -7.25
N VAL A 75 2.28 -24.50 -6.38
CA VAL A 75 1.64 -24.91 -5.12
C VAL A 75 1.53 -23.73 -4.16
N ASN A 76 2.62 -22.97 -4.01
CA ASN A 76 2.64 -21.79 -3.16
C ASN A 76 1.71 -20.68 -3.68
N PHE A 77 1.45 -20.61 -4.99
CA PHE A 77 0.45 -19.70 -5.56
C PHE A 77 -1.00 -20.12 -5.25
N GLU A 78 -1.25 -21.39 -4.94
CA GLU A 78 -2.58 -21.89 -4.51
C GLU A 78 -2.80 -21.79 -2.99
N SER A 79 -1.90 -21.11 -2.28
CA SER A 79 -1.89 -21.02 -0.81
C SER A 79 -1.60 -19.60 -0.35
N LEU A 80 -2.28 -19.15 0.71
CA LEU A 80 -2.03 -17.85 1.35
C LEU A 80 -0.72 -17.82 2.16
N ALA A 81 -0.17 -18.98 2.50
CA ALA A 81 1.17 -19.09 3.10
C ALA A 81 2.13 -19.87 2.20
N VAL A 82 3.41 -19.54 2.30
CA VAL A 82 4.47 -20.14 1.49
C VAL A 82 5.33 -21.10 2.30
N ASP A 83 5.57 -22.27 1.73
CA ASP A 83 6.60 -23.18 2.16
C ASP A 83 7.76 -23.16 1.14
N LEU A 84 8.91 -22.63 1.55
CA LEU A 84 10.12 -22.58 0.72
C LEU A 84 10.88 -23.93 0.74
N GLY A 85 10.46 -24.88 1.59
CA GLY A 85 11.06 -26.18 1.77
C GLY A 85 10.37 -27.33 1.01
N LEU A 86 9.59 -27.04 -0.03
CA LEU A 86 8.81 -28.09 -0.71
C LEU A 86 9.66 -29.09 -1.49
N VAL A 87 10.84 -28.69 -1.98
CA VAL A 87 11.72 -29.57 -2.76
C VAL A 87 12.72 -30.28 -1.85
N ARG A 88 12.77 -31.61 -1.96
CA ARG A 88 13.64 -32.50 -1.17
C ARG A 88 14.28 -33.55 -2.06
N ARG A 89 15.47 -33.99 -1.69
CA ARG A 89 16.13 -35.14 -2.34
C ARG A 89 15.56 -36.45 -1.81
N GLU A 90 15.56 -37.51 -2.63
CA GLU A 90 15.06 -38.83 -2.22
C GLU A 90 15.73 -39.34 -0.93
N SER A 91 17.05 -39.17 -0.78
CA SER A 91 17.78 -39.60 0.42
C SER A 91 17.37 -38.87 1.70
N GLU A 92 16.91 -37.62 1.61
CA GLU A 92 16.47 -36.82 2.77
C GLU A 92 15.18 -37.36 3.39
N LEU A 93 14.43 -38.19 2.64
CA LEU A 93 13.17 -38.78 3.05
C LEU A 93 13.31 -40.26 3.47
N THR A 94 14.53 -40.81 3.46
CA THR A 94 14.80 -42.20 3.82
C THR A 94 15.39 -42.30 5.23
N GLY A 95 14.54 -42.54 6.24
CA GLY A 95 14.97 -42.77 7.62
C GLY A 95 13.82 -42.98 8.62
N ALA A 96 14.01 -43.78 9.67
CA ALA A 96 12.96 -44.13 10.64
C ALA A 96 12.44 -42.93 11.47
N ALA A 97 13.15 -41.80 11.45
CA ALA A 97 12.80 -40.56 12.17
C ALA A 97 12.12 -39.50 11.28
N VAL A 98 12.01 -39.72 9.96
CA VAL A 98 11.41 -38.76 9.03
C VAL A 98 9.94 -39.17 8.81
N PRO A 99 8.95 -38.35 9.19
CA PRO A 99 7.55 -38.65 8.93
C PRO A 99 7.29 -38.69 7.42
N ALA A 100 6.51 -39.66 6.96
CA ALA A 100 6.13 -39.74 5.56
C ALA A 100 5.37 -38.46 5.15
N PRO A 101 5.70 -37.87 3.98
CA PRO A 101 5.00 -36.68 3.53
C PRO A 101 3.51 -36.99 3.29
N PRO A 102 2.60 -36.03 3.56
CA PRO A 102 1.17 -36.22 3.33
C PRO A 102 0.85 -36.61 1.87
N LEU A 103 1.57 -35.97 0.93
CA LEU A 103 1.56 -36.25 -0.50
C LEU A 103 2.98 -36.09 -1.05
N ALA A 104 3.46 -37.07 -1.81
CA ALA A 104 4.73 -36.97 -2.53
C ALA A 104 4.50 -36.74 -4.03
N ILE A 105 5.15 -35.72 -4.61
CA ILE A 105 5.23 -35.48 -6.05
C ILE A 105 6.65 -35.84 -6.51
N LEU A 106 6.79 -36.93 -7.23
CA LEU A 106 8.07 -37.46 -7.69
C LEU A 106 8.37 -36.96 -9.10
N VAL A 107 9.54 -36.33 -9.28
CA VAL A 107 9.96 -35.75 -10.56
C VAL A 107 11.11 -36.55 -11.14
N GLY A 108 10.87 -37.17 -12.30
CA GLY A 108 11.87 -37.96 -13.02
C GLY A 108 11.80 -39.46 -12.73
N ASP A 109 12.33 -40.28 -13.65
CA ASP A 109 12.31 -41.74 -13.59
C ASP A 109 13.51 -42.36 -12.84
N ARG A 110 14.49 -41.52 -12.48
CA ARG A 110 15.73 -41.91 -11.78
C ARG A 110 15.53 -42.17 -10.28
N LEU A 111 14.36 -41.78 -9.76
CA LEU A 111 13.94 -42.04 -8.38
C LEU A 111 13.70 -43.53 -8.16
N THR A 112 14.18 -44.05 -7.04
CA THR A 112 13.94 -45.44 -6.63
C THR A 112 12.45 -45.70 -6.43
N TRP A 113 11.74 -44.76 -5.81
CA TRP A 113 10.30 -44.88 -5.54
C TRP A 113 9.47 -44.92 -6.84
N VAL A 114 9.89 -44.20 -7.88
CA VAL A 114 9.23 -44.22 -9.19
C VAL A 114 9.42 -45.56 -9.89
N ARG A 115 10.64 -46.13 -9.85
CA ARG A 115 10.92 -47.46 -10.42
C ARG A 115 10.08 -48.56 -9.76
N GLU A 116 9.92 -48.50 -8.44
CA GLU A 116 9.03 -49.40 -7.70
C GLU A 116 7.56 -49.24 -8.14
N ALA A 117 7.08 -48.01 -8.26
CA ALA A 117 5.72 -47.71 -8.68
C ALA A 117 5.42 -48.18 -10.12
N LEU A 118 6.36 -47.97 -11.05
CA LEU A 118 6.24 -48.42 -12.44
C LEU A 118 6.14 -49.95 -12.54
N LYS A 119 6.88 -50.66 -11.69
CA LYS A 119 6.85 -52.12 -11.61
C LYS A 119 5.52 -52.63 -11.02
N GLN A 120 5.06 -52.03 -9.91
CA GLN A 120 3.79 -52.40 -9.26
C GLN A 120 2.57 -52.17 -10.17
N SER A 121 2.59 -51.09 -10.95
CA SER A 121 1.50 -50.73 -11.88
C SER A 121 1.59 -51.43 -13.24
N GLY A 122 2.58 -52.30 -13.47
CA GLY A 122 2.80 -52.97 -14.76
C GLY A 122 3.13 -52.01 -15.92
N LEU A 123 3.56 -50.79 -15.61
CA LEU A 123 3.87 -49.74 -16.58
C LEU A 123 5.31 -49.83 -17.10
N GLU A 124 6.19 -50.53 -16.40
CA GLU A 124 7.59 -50.81 -16.82
C GLU A 124 7.67 -51.50 -18.19
N ALA A 125 6.68 -52.34 -18.54
CA ALA A 125 6.61 -53.03 -19.82
C ALA A 125 6.22 -52.12 -21.02
N LYS A 126 5.95 -50.83 -20.78
CA LYS A 126 5.57 -49.83 -21.78
C LYS A 126 6.45 -48.58 -21.65
N PRO A 127 7.73 -48.65 -22.06
CA PRO A 127 8.66 -47.53 -21.93
C PRO A 127 8.19 -46.33 -22.76
N LEU A 128 8.43 -45.13 -22.25
CA LEU A 128 8.09 -43.88 -22.92
C LEU A 128 9.11 -43.58 -24.01
N ARG A 129 8.64 -43.16 -25.19
CA ARG A 129 9.51 -42.64 -26.26
C ARG A 129 10.10 -41.28 -25.82
N PRO A 130 11.22 -40.82 -26.43
CA PRO A 130 11.84 -39.54 -26.06
C PRO A 130 10.89 -38.34 -26.07
N ASN A 131 9.81 -38.40 -26.85
CA ASN A 131 8.81 -37.37 -27.02
C ASN A 131 7.47 -37.67 -26.29
N GLU A 132 7.47 -38.63 -25.37
CA GLU A 132 6.32 -38.99 -24.54
C GLU A 132 6.61 -38.77 -23.06
N GLY A 133 5.54 -38.40 -22.34
CA GLY A 133 5.56 -38.24 -20.89
C GLY A 133 4.30 -38.76 -20.24
N ARG A 134 4.32 -38.86 -18.92
CA ARG A 134 3.20 -39.34 -18.12
C ARG A 134 3.19 -38.71 -16.73
N VAL A 135 2.00 -38.39 -16.25
CA VAL A 135 1.69 -38.16 -14.85
C VAL A 135 0.74 -39.23 -14.35
N PHE A 136 1.02 -39.86 -13.21
CA PHE A 136 0.18 -40.94 -12.67
C PHE A 136 0.19 -41.02 -11.15
N LEU A 137 -0.92 -41.50 -10.59
CA LEU A 137 -1.09 -41.80 -9.17
C LEU A 137 -0.71 -43.25 -8.84
N PHE A 138 -0.19 -43.47 -7.64
CA PHE A 138 0.08 -44.80 -7.08
C PHE A 138 0.05 -44.76 -5.55
N ASP A 139 -0.23 -45.91 -4.93
CA ASP A 139 -0.23 -46.04 -3.47
C ASP A 139 1.15 -46.45 -2.96
N ARG A 140 1.61 -45.80 -1.90
CA ARG A 140 2.85 -46.13 -1.19
C ARG A 140 2.62 -46.07 0.32
N GLN A 141 2.82 -47.21 1.00
CA GLN A 141 2.72 -47.32 2.46
C GLN A 141 1.38 -46.80 3.04
N GLY A 142 0.28 -46.92 2.28
CA GLY A 142 -1.04 -46.43 2.71
C GLY A 142 -1.31 -44.95 2.43
N HIS A 143 -0.39 -44.25 1.75
CA HIS A 143 -0.55 -42.88 1.29
C HIS A 143 -0.50 -42.81 -0.25
N CYS A 144 -1.28 -41.91 -0.84
CA CYS A 144 -1.21 -41.67 -2.28
C CYS A 144 0.02 -40.83 -2.63
N ALA A 145 0.65 -41.16 -3.76
CA ALA A 145 1.76 -40.42 -4.34
C ALA A 145 1.56 -40.23 -5.85
N LEU A 146 2.22 -39.22 -6.40
CA LEU A 146 2.13 -38.83 -7.80
C LEU A 146 3.51 -38.80 -8.43
N ALA A 147 3.67 -39.36 -9.63
CA ALA A 147 4.93 -39.33 -10.37
C ALA A 147 4.76 -38.66 -11.73
N CYS A 148 5.71 -37.81 -12.09
CA CYS A 148 5.88 -37.22 -13.42
C CYS A 148 7.17 -37.76 -14.05
N VAL A 149 7.02 -38.48 -15.16
CA VAL A 149 8.11 -39.16 -15.87
C VAL A 149 8.04 -38.90 -17.37
N ALA A 150 9.17 -38.94 -18.06
CA ALA A 150 9.26 -38.75 -19.50
C ALA A 150 10.43 -39.51 -20.11
N GLY A 151 10.40 -39.70 -21.43
CA GLY A 151 11.50 -40.35 -22.16
C GLY A 151 12.73 -39.46 -22.41
N SER A 152 12.69 -38.18 -22.05
CA SER A 152 13.80 -37.23 -22.12
C SER A 152 13.59 -36.06 -21.15
N ASP A 153 14.66 -35.35 -20.79
CA ASP A 153 14.63 -34.16 -19.91
C ASP A 153 13.78 -33.01 -20.50
N GLU A 154 13.89 -32.77 -21.81
CA GLU A 154 13.06 -31.78 -22.50
C GLU A 154 11.58 -32.14 -22.40
N THR A 155 11.25 -33.42 -22.63
CA THR A 155 9.86 -33.87 -22.53
C THR A 155 9.39 -33.92 -21.09
N LEU A 156 10.27 -34.09 -20.10
CA LEU A 156 9.93 -33.99 -18.68
C LEU A 156 9.43 -32.59 -18.36
N LEU A 157 10.16 -31.55 -18.76
CA LEU A 157 9.74 -30.15 -18.62
C LEU A 157 8.39 -29.92 -19.30
N ARG A 158 8.26 -30.31 -20.58
CA ARG A 158 7.00 -30.12 -21.33
C ARG A 158 5.82 -30.84 -20.68
N THR A 159 6.00 -32.06 -20.21
CA THR A 159 4.96 -32.88 -19.56
C THR A 159 4.53 -32.26 -18.24
N GLY A 160 5.49 -31.99 -17.36
CA GLY A 160 5.21 -31.44 -16.04
C GLY A 160 4.58 -30.05 -16.13
N ARG A 161 5.11 -29.18 -16.99
CA ARG A 161 4.55 -27.85 -17.23
C ARG A 161 3.14 -27.91 -17.85
N ALA A 162 2.90 -28.84 -18.79
CA ALA A 162 1.57 -29.02 -19.37
C ALA A 162 0.54 -29.56 -18.37
N PHE A 163 0.95 -30.31 -17.34
CA PHE A 163 0.06 -30.81 -16.30
C PHE A 163 -0.08 -29.84 -15.12
N PHE A 164 1.01 -29.57 -14.38
CA PHE A 164 0.95 -28.85 -13.11
C PHE A 164 0.62 -27.37 -13.29
N LEU A 165 1.29 -26.69 -14.22
CA LEU A 165 1.16 -25.24 -14.38
C LEU A 165 -0.17 -24.84 -15.04
N ARG A 166 -0.77 -25.76 -15.79
CA ARG A 166 -2.05 -25.53 -16.48
C ARG A 166 -3.24 -26.11 -15.75
N TRP A 167 -3.04 -26.89 -14.68
CA TRP A 167 -4.14 -27.39 -13.87
C TRP A 167 -5.03 -26.22 -13.42
N PRO A 168 -6.37 -26.30 -13.56
CA PRO A 168 -7.19 -27.49 -13.81
C PRO A 168 -7.50 -27.80 -15.29
N TYR A 169 -6.88 -27.12 -16.24
CA TYR A 169 -7.13 -27.28 -17.67
C TYR A 169 -6.35 -28.46 -18.27
N PHE A 170 -6.91 -29.11 -19.29
CA PHE A 170 -6.19 -30.15 -20.04
C PHE A 170 -5.09 -29.59 -20.93
N TRP A 171 -5.29 -28.39 -21.49
CA TRP A 171 -4.29 -27.73 -22.32
C TRP A 171 -4.52 -26.22 -22.47
N GLU A 172 -5.65 -25.79 -23.04
CA GLU A 172 -5.99 -24.37 -23.19
C GLU A 172 -6.55 -23.78 -21.90
N ILE A 173 -6.06 -22.60 -21.52
CA ILE A 173 -6.60 -21.81 -20.41
C ILE A 173 -7.69 -20.89 -20.98
N TRP A 174 -8.92 -21.40 -21.07
CA TRP A 174 -10.12 -20.62 -21.40
C TRP A 174 -10.99 -20.57 -20.17
N GLY A 175 -11.42 -19.38 -19.74
CA GLY A 175 -12.05 -19.12 -18.43
C GLY A 175 -12.95 -20.24 -17.89
N ARG A 176 -12.99 -20.41 -16.57
CA ARG A 176 -13.46 -21.60 -15.82
C ARG A 176 -14.76 -22.24 -16.34
N GLU A 177 -15.71 -21.46 -16.85
CA GLU A 177 -17.00 -21.93 -17.37
C GLU A 177 -16.94 -22.57 -18.77
N THR A 178 -15.97 -22.17 -19.60
CA THR A 178 -15.89 -22.53 -21.02
C THR A 178 -14.74 -23.47 -21.36
N GLY A 179 -13.72 -23.55 -20.49
CA GLY A 179 -12.55 -24.41 -20.67
C GLY A 179 -12.84 -25.91 -20.57
N ALA A 180 -11.90 -26.71 -21.11
CA ALA A 180 -11.88 -28.15 -20.91
C ALA A 180 -11.04 -28.47 -19.67
N THR A 181 -11.71 -28.67 -18.54
CA THR A 181 -11.10 -28.88 -17.22
C THR A 181 -11.35 -30.27 -16.67
N TYR A 182 -10.52 -30.66 -15.70
CA TYR A 182 -10.74 -31.87 -14.90
C TYR A 182 -12.08 -31.85 -14.15
N GLU A 183 -12.50 -30.71 -13.62
CA GLU A 183 -13.81 -30.56 -12.95
C GLU A 183 -14.97 -30.81 -13.92
N ARG A 184 -14.86 -30.28 -15.15
CA ARG A 184 -15.87 -30.50 -16.19
C ARG A 184 -15.95 -31.98 -16.58
N LEU A 185 -14.81 -32.65 -16.69
CA LEU A 185 -14.76 -34.09 -16.94
C LEU A 185 -15.50 -34.88 -15.85
N ASP A 186 -15.21 -34.62 -14.59
CA ASP A 186 -15.87 -35.30 -13.47
C ASP A 186 -17.40 -35.09 -13.53
N LYS A 187 -17.87 -33.85 -13.73
CA LYS A 187 -19.31 -33.55 -13.88
C LYS A 187 -19.96 -34.22 -15.09
N GLU A 188 -19.29 -34.25 -16.24
CA GLU A 188 -19.82 -34.87 -17.46
C GLU A 188 -19.85 -36.41 -17.34
N ILE A 189 -18.90 -37.03 -16.64
CA ILE A 189 -18.94 -38.46 -16.31
C ILE A 189 -20.13 -38.76 -15.41
N ASP A 190 -20.32 -38.02 -14.33
CA ASP A 190 -21.45 -38.23 -13.41
C ASP A 190 -22.79 -38.09 -14.13
N ALA A 191 -22.94 -37.06 -14.97
CA ALA A 191 -24.14 -36.87 -15.79
C ALA A 191 -24.36 -38.02 -16.77
N PHE A 192 -23.29 -38.53 -17.39
CA PHE A 192 -23.36 -39.66 -18.31
C PHE A 192 -23.77 -40.96 -17.61
N LEU A 193 -23.20 -41.25 -16.44
CA LEU A 193 -23.55 -42.42 -15.63
C LEU A 193 -25.01 -42.35 -15.15
N ALA A 194 -25.45 -41.16 -14.69
CA ALA A 194 -26.83 -40.94 -14.27
C ALA A 194 -27.84 -41.19 -15.41
N GLN A 195 -27.51 -40.77 -16.64
CA GLN A 195 -28.32 -41.06 -17.84
C GLN A 195 -28.40 -42.56 -18.15
N ALA A 196 -27.34 -43.32 -17.83
CA ALA A 196 -27.33 -44.78 -17.93
C ALA A 196 -28.05 -45.48 -16.74
N GLY A 197 -28.59 -44.71 -15.78
CA GLY A 197 -29.26 -45.23 -14.59
C GLY A 197 -28.31 -45.86 -13.58
N VAL A 198 -27.04 -45.43 -13.57
CA VAL A 198 -25.99 -45.96 -12.70
C VAL A 198 -25.37 -44.82 -11.88
N LYS A 199 -25.04 -45.09 -10.62
CA LYS A 199 -24.29 -44.19 -9.77
C LYS A 199 -22.93 -44.81 -9.45
N ALA A 200 -21.84 -44.08 -9.69
CA ALA A 200 -20.50 -44.50 -9.27
C ALA A 200 -20.36 -44.46 -7.74
N GLY A 201 -19.62 -45.41 -7.20
CA GLY A 201 -19.11 -45.36 -5.82
C GLY A 201 -17.95 -44.36 -5.70
N SER A 202 -17.02 -44.39 -6.66
CA SER A 202 -15.95 -43.42 -6.81
C SER A 202 -15.54 -43.28 -8.29
N THR A 203 -15.05 -42.10 -8.64
CA THR A 203 -14.47 -41.79 -9.96
C THR A 203 -13.13 -41.10 -9.74
N ALA A 204 -12.07 -41.60 -10.35
CA ALA A 204 -10.73 -41.05 -10.20
C ALA A 204 -9.95 -41.07 -11.53
N VAL A 205 -9.37 -39.93 -11.88
CA VAL A 205 -8.39 -39.85 -12.96
C VAL A 205 -7.05 -40.35 -12.41
N ARG A 206 -6.55 -41.47 -12.93
CA ARG A 206 -5.35 -42.14 -12.41
C ARG A 206 -4.08 -41.83 -13.18
N GLU A 207 -4.19 -41.55 -14.48
CA GLU A 207 -3.05 -41.35 -15.36
C GLU A 207 -3.39 -40.37 -16.50
N ALA A 208 -2.48 -39.44 -16.79
CA ALA A 208 -2.45 -38.63 -17.98
C ALA A 208 -1.15 -38.90 -18.75
N ARG A 209 -1.26 -39.45 -19.96
CA ARG A 209 -0.13 -39.69 -20.87
C ARG A 209 -0.09 -38.62 -21.94
N TYR A 210 1.07 -38.00 -22.11
CA TYR A 210 1.35 -36.90 -23.03
C TYR A 210 2.19 -37.39 -24.21
N GLU A 211 1.93 -36.83 -25.38
CA GLU A 211 2.75 -37.00 -26.58
C GLU A 211 3.03 -35.64 -27.20
N PHE A 212 4.29 -35.42 -27.57
CA PHE A 212 4.78 -34.18 -28.18
C PHE A 212 5.44 -34.49 -29.52
N PRO A 213 4.68 -34.63 -30.62
CA PRO A 213 5.25 -34.92 -31.92
C PRO A 213 6.24 -33.83 -32.34
N ALA A 214 7.34 -34.21 -33.00
CA ALA A 214 8.23 -33.24 -33.62
C ALA A 214 7.47 -32.48 -34.72
N ALA A 215 7.68 -31.17 -34.80
CA ALA A 215 7.16 -30.41 -35.94
C ALA A 215 7.78 -30.96 -37.22
N GLY A 216 6.93 -31.33 -38.19
CA GLY A 216 7.43 -31.68 -39.52
C GLY A 216 8.14 -30.47 -40.16
N PRO A 217 9.09 -30.66 -41.09
CA PRO A 217 9.73 -29.54 -41.78
C PRO A 217 8.66 -28.68 -42.48
N VAL A 218 8.63 -27.39 -42.15
CA VAL A 218 7.75 -26.39 -42.74
C VAL A 218 8.60 -25.48 -43.62
N ALA A 219 8.11 -25.09 -44.79
CA ALA A 219 8.83 -24.11 -45.63
C ALA A 219 8.86 -22.75 -44.93
N ASP A 220 9.95 -21.98 -45.07
CA ASP A 220 10.19 -20.70 -44.37
C ASP A 220 8.98 -19.74 -44.36
N GLY A 221 8.24 -19.65 -45.48
CA GLY A 221 7.06 -18.78 -45.60
C GLY A 221 5.80 -19.27 -44.85
N LEU A 222 5.84 -20.46 -44.25
CA LEU A 222 4.76 -21.09 -43.49
C LEU A 222 5.16 -21.38 -42.03
N GLU A 223 6.37 -21.01 -41.59
CA GLU A 223 6.83 -21.21 -40.20
C GLU A 223 5.89 -20.57 -39.18
N ALA A 224 5.29 -19.41 -39.51
CA ALA A 224 4.29 -18.75 -38.68
C ALA A 224 2.98 -19.56 -38.49
N LEU A 225 2.79 -20.64 -39.25
CA LEU A 225 1.67 -21.58 -39.13
C LEU A 225 2.09 -22.91 -38.49
N ALA A 226 3.33 -23.03 -37.98
CA ALA A 226 3.76 -24.21 -37.23
C ALA A 226 2.97 -24.30 -35.91
N LEU A 227 2.17 -25.35 -35.77
CA LEU A 227 1.27 -25.55 -34.63
C LEU A 227 1.93 -26.47 -33.60
N ASP A 228 1.81 -26.14 -32.30
CA ASP A 228 2.14 -27.08 -31.23
C ASP A 228 1.21 -28.30 -31.29
N GLN A 229 1.76 -29.44 -31.72
CA GLN A 229 1.04 -30.71 -31.86
C GLN A 229 0.96 -31.50 -30.55
N GLY A 230 1.49 -30.98 -29.44
CA GLY A 230 1.41 -31.63 -28.14
C GLY A 230 -0.04 -31.89 -27.71
N GLN A 231 -0.31 -33.05 -27.13
CA GLN A 231 -1.64 -33.41 -26.60
C GLN A 231 -1.55 -34.43 -25.47
N ILE A 232 -2.66 -34.61 -24.73
CA ILE A 232 -2.86 -35.77 -23.86
C ILE A 232 -3.23 -36.95 -24.77
N ALA A 233 -2.26 -37.81 -25.05
CA ALA A 233 -2.43 -39.02 -25.86
C ALA A 233 -3.41 -40.01 -25.23
N GLY A 234 -3.51 -40.04 -23.89
CA GLY A 234 -4.49 -40.85 -23.19
C GLY A 234 -4.74 -40.37 -21.78
N LEU A 235 -6.01 -40.32 -21.37
CA LEU A 235 -6.42 -40.06 -20.00
C LEU A 235 -7.14 -41.29 -19.45
N ARG A 236 -6.63 -41.85 -18.35
CA ARG A 236 -7.14 -43.06 -17.73
C ARG A 236 -8.01 -42.70 -16.53
N VAL A 237 -9.27 -43.10 -16.58
CA VAL A 237 -10.27 -42.88 -15.54
C VAL A 237 -10.67 -44.22 -14.96
N GLU A 238 -10.60 -44.34 -13.64
CA GLU A 238 -11.09 -45.48 -12.89
C GLU A 238 -12.48 -45.15 -12.32
N ILE A 239 -13.43 -46.07 -12.48
CA ILE A 239 -14.79 -45.94 -11.96
C ILE A 239 -15.12 -47.19 -11.13
N GLU A 240 -15.41 -46.99 -9.85
CA GLU A 240 -15.90 -48.03 -8.97
C GLU A 240 -17.43 -48.07 -8.99
N LEU A 241 -17.98 -49.26 -9.18
CA LEU A 241 -19.42 -49.51 -9.37
C LEU A 241 -19.93 -50.50 -8.34
N ALA A 242 -21.19 -50.34 -7.96
CA ALA A 242 -21.81 -51.14 -6.89
C ALA A 242 -21.95 -52.63 -7.24
N SER A 243 -22.13 -52.96 -8.52
CA SER A 243 -22.37 -54.34 -8.97
C SER A 243 -21.81 -54.62 -10.35
N ALA A 244 -21.59 -55.90 -10.67
CA ALA A 244 -21.19 -56.33 -12.01
C ALA A 244 -22.24 -55.98 -13.09
N ALA A 245 -23.53 -55.95 -12.72
CA ALA A 245 -24.60 -55.54 -13.62
C ALA A 245 -24.49 -54.05 -13.99
N ASP A 246 -24.13 -53.20 -13.04
CA ASP A 246 -23.92 -51.77 -13.31
C ASP A 246 -22.66 -51.53 -14.14
N ARG A 247 -21.59 -52.31 -13.91
CA ARG A 247 -20.41 -52.35 -14.79
C ARG A 247 -20.78 -52.67 -16.23
N ASP A 248 -21.59 -53.70 -16.45
CA ASP A 248 -21.98 -54.11 -17.80
C ASP A 248 -22.86 -53.06 -18.49
N LYS A 249 -23.78 -52.42 -17.75
CA LYS A 249 -24.57 -51.29 -18.28
C LYS A 249 -23.68 -50.12 -18.71
N VAL A 250 -22.70 -49.74 -17.88
CA VAL A 250 -21.78 -48.63 -18.20
C VAL A 250 -20.90 -48.99 -19.39
N LEU A 251 -20.39 -50.22 -19.45
CA LEU A 251 -19.61 -50.72 -20.58
C LEU A 251 -20.41 -50.67 -21.88
N GLU A 252 -21.67 -51.13 -21.85
CA GLU A 252 -22.58 -51.07 -23.00
C GLU A 252 -22.87 -49.63 -23.41
N ALA A 253 -23.14 -48.73 -22.45
CA ALA A 253 -23.41 -47.32 -22.70
C ALA A 253 -22.21 -46.61 -23.34
N LEU A 254 -20.98 -46.85 -22.85
CA LEU A 254 -19.75 -46.29 -23.42
C LEU A 254 -19.46 -46.87 -24.81
N THR A 255 -19.69 -48.18 -25.01
CA THR A 255 -19.54 -48.83 -26.31
C THR A 255 -20.52 -48.24 -27.34
N ARG A 256 -21.77 -48.01 -26.92
CA ARG A 256 -22.79 -47.37 -27.73
C ARG A 256 -22.44 -45.91 -28.02
N LEU A 257 -21.94 -45.16 -27.04
CA LEU A 257 -21.47 -43.79 -27.26
C LEU A 257 -20.34 -43.75 -28.30
N ALA A 258 -19.36 -44.65 -28.21
CA ALA A 258 -18.28 -44.74 -29.19
C ALA A 258 -18.82 -45.04 -30.61
N ALA A 259 -19.84 -45.90 -30.72
CA ALA A 259 -20.50 -46.18 -32.00
C ALA A 259 -21.34 -45.00 -32.53
N ASP A 260 -22.04 -44.27 -31.64
CA ASP A 260 -22.78 -43.05 -31.98
C ASP A 260 -21.84 -41.96 -32.51
N GLN A 261 -20.72 -41.73 -31.82
CA GLN A 261 -19.70 -40.76 -32.18
C GLN A 261 -19.08 -41.04 -33.55
N ARG A 262 -18.81 -42.31 -33.88
CA ARG A 262 -18.33 -42.72 -35.22
C ARG A 262 -19.36 -42.43 -36.33
N ARG A 263 -20.65 -42.35 -35.98
CA ARG A 263 -21.74 -41.98 -36.89
C ARG A 263 -22.04 -40.48 -36.91
N GLY A 264 -21.25 -39.66 -36.21
CA GLY A 264 -21.45 -38.21 -36.11
C GLY A 264 -22.54 -37.77 -35.13
N LEU A 265 -23.05 -38.68 -34.29
CA LEU A 265 -24.04 -38.39 -33.26
C LEU A 265 -23.36 -38.19 -31.90
N ARG A 266 -23.89 -37.29 -31.07
CA ARG A 266 -23.41 -37.05 -29.68
C ARG A 266 -21.90 -36.78 -29.58
N THR A 267 -21.31 -36.15 -30.60
CA THR A 267 -19.85 -35.93 -30.75
C THR A 267 -19.23 -35.04 -29.66
N ALA A 268 -20.03 -34.26 -28.94
CA ALA A 268 -19.57 -33.41 -27.85
C ALA A 268 -19.54 -34.10 -26.47
N VAL A 269 -20.18 -35.27 -26.32
CA VAL A 269 -20.28 -35.96 -25.02
C VAL A 269 -18.97 -36.67 -24.71
N LEU A 270 -18.33 -36.33 -23.58
CA LEU A 270 -17.04 -36.93 -23.15
C LEU A 270 -15.96 -36.87 -24.24
N SER A 271 -15.86 -35.75 -24.95
CA SER A 271 -14.92 -35.54 -26.06
C SER A 271 -14.26 -34.17 -25.91
N TYR A 272 -12.95 -34.14 -25.62
CA TYR A 272 -12.23 -32.90 -25.29
C TYR A 272 -11.16 -32.58 -26.35
N PRO A 273 -10.97 -31.30 -26.73
CA PRO A 273 -10.04 -30.93 -27.80
C PRO A 273 -8.60 -31.40 -27.60
N ALA A 274 -8.08 -31.43 -26.37
CA ALA A 274 -6.69 -31.77 -26.08
C ALA A 274 -6.46 -33.23 -25.65
N VAL A 275 -7.52 -34.03 -25.53
CA VAL A 275 -7.44 -35.43 -25.08
C VAL A 275 -7.74 -36.34 -26.25
N ALA A 276 -6.76 -37.11 -26.72
CA ALA A 276 -6.91 -37.98 -27.88
C ALA A 276 -7.77 -39.22 -27.57
N VAL A 277 -7.64 -39.78 -26.35
CA VAL A 277 -8.35 -40.98 -25.92
C VAL A 277 -8.70 -40.90 -24.43
N LEU A 278 -9.96 -41.18 -24.09
CA LEU A 278 -10.38 -41.52 -22.73
C LEU A 278 -10.44 -43.03 -22.57
N SER A 279 -9.77 -43.58 -21.54
CA SER A 279 -9.83 -45.00 -21.19
C SER A 279 -10.50 -45.13 -19.83
N PHE A 280 -11.58 -45.91 -19.76
CA PHE A 280 -12.36 -46.14 -18.54
C PHE A 280 -12.11 -47.55 -18.01
N ASP A 281 -11.53 -47.66 -16.82
CA ASP A 281 -11.40 -48.91 -16.09
C ASP A 281 -12.54 -49.04 -15.09
N LEU A 282 -13.45 -49.96 -15.40
CA LEU A 282 -14.68 -50.20 -14.65
C LEU A 282 -14.44 -51.34 -13.67
N ARG A 283 -14.50 -51.03 -12.37
CA ARG A 283 -14.37 -52.00 -11.28
C ARG A 283 -15.71 -52.21 -10.61
N ALA A 284 -16.05 -53.45 -10.27
CA ALA A 284 -17.23 -53.78 -9.48
C ALA A 284 -16.83 -54.67 -8.29
N ALA A 285 -17.48 -54.47 -7.15
CA ALA A 285 -17.21 -55.27 -5.95
C ALA A 285 -17.35 -56.78 -6.24
N GLY A 286 -16.25 -57.53 -6.10
CA GLY A 286 -16.22 -59.00 -6.28
C GLY A 286 -16.36 -59.51 -7.72
N GLY A 287 -16.31 -58.64 -8.74
CA GLY A 287 -16.42 -59.01 -10.16
C GLY A 287 -15.13 -58.72 -10.96
N PRO A 288 -14.97 -59.29 -12.17
CA PRO A 288 -13.81 -58.99 -13.02
C PRO A 288 -13.81 -57.53 -13.49
N ALA A 289 -12.63 -56.93 -13.68
CA ALA A 289 -12.53 -55.58 -14.25
C ALA A 289 -12.88 -55.58 -15.74
N ALA A 290 -13.41 -54.47 -16.25
CA ALA A 290 -13.64 -54.25 -17.68
C ALA A 290 -13.07 -52.89 -18.10
N THR A 291 -12.63 -52.77 -19.36
CA THR A 291 -12.11 -51.51 -19.90
C THR A 291 -12.92 -51.07 -21.12
N ALA A 292 -13.30 -49.80 -21.15
CA ALA A 292 -13.90 -49.14 -22.31
C ALA A 292 -12.97 -48.04 -22.83
N VAL A 293 -12.93 -47.83 -24.15
CA VAL A 293 -12.06 -46.83 -24.78
C VAL A 293 -12.88 -45.92 -25.68
N LEU A 294 -12.77 -44.61 -25.46
CA LEU A 294 -13.47 -43.57 -26.20
C LEU A 294 -12.46 -42.62 -26.86
N PRO A 295 -12.20 -42.76 -28.18
CA PRO A 295 -11.34 -41.83 -28.90
C PRO A 295 -12.05 -40.49 -29.15
N ARG A 296 -11.28 -39.40 -29.20
CA ARG A 296 -11.79 -38.06 -29.56
C ARG A 296 -12.42 -38.06 -30.94
N THR A 297 -13.53 -37.33 -31.09
CA THR A 297 -14.19 -37.13 -32.37
C THR A 297 -13.51 -36.01 -33.18
N GLY A 298 -12.73 -36.39 -34.19
CA GLY A 298 -12.11 -35.46 -35.15
C GLY A 298 -10.74 -34.91 -34.74
N ALA A 299 -10.15 -34.09 -35.63
CA ALA A 299 -8.92 -33.37 -35.35
C ALA A 299 -9.16 -32.35 -34.23
N THR A 300 -8.11 -32.04 -33.46
CA THR A 300 -8.25 -31.07 -32.38
C THR A 300 -8.69 -29.72 -32.95
N LYS A 301 -9.69 -29.08 -32.32
CA LYS A 301 -10.11 -27.72 -32.68
C LYS A 301 -8.92 -26.73 -32.65
N ARG A 302 -7.89 -27.02 -31.84
CA ARG A 302 -6.62 -26.29 -31.78
C ARG A 302 -5.87 -26.22 -33.10
N LEU A 303 -5.96 -27.26 -33.93
CA LEU A 303 -5.33 -27.32 -35.27
C LEU A 303 -6.21 -26.71 -36.36
N LEU A 304 -7.53 -26.62 -36.14
CA LEU A 304 -8.51 -26.20 -37.14
C LEU A 304 -8.95 -24.74 -36.97
N THR A 305 -8.70 -24.13 -35.82
CA THR A 305 -9.02 -22.74 -35.51
C THR A 305 -7.90 -22.23 -34.60
N PRO A 306 -6.83 -21.63 -35.16
CA PRO A 306 -5.79 -21.01 -34.33
C PRO A 306 -6.49 -20.09 -33.34
N GLY A 307 -6.18 -20.28 -32.05
CA GLY A 307 -6.84 -19.56 -30.97
C GLY A 307 -6.90 -18.08 -31.31
N PHE A 308 -8.12 -17.52 -31.32
CA PHE A 308 -8.29 -16.09 -31.36
C PHE A 308 -7.60 -15.54 -30.09
N LYS A 309 -6.46 -14.87 -30.30
CA LYS A 309 -5.64 -14.14 -29.31
C LYS A 309 -4.77 -15.01 -28.38
N GLU A 310 -3.66 -15.52 -28.89
CA GLU A 310 -2.43 -15.06 -28.23
C GLU A 310 -2.28 -13.60 -28.67
N ARG A 311 -2.45 -12.65 -27.74
CA ARG A 311 -1.95 -11.30 -28.03
C ARG A 311 -0.49 -11.50 -28.42
N PRO A 312 -0.01 -10.95 -29.56
CA PRO A 312 1.42 -10.82 -29.76
C PRO A 312 1.97 -10.27 -28.46
N THR A 313 2.95 -10.95 -27.86
CA THR A 313 3.68 -10.38 -26.73
C THR A 313 4.09 -9.00 -27.21
N ALA A 314 3.45 -7.95 -26.69
CA ALA A 314 3.86 -6.60 -27.03
C ALA A 314 5.36 -6.57 -26.75
N GLU A 315 6.17 -5.96 -27.61
CA GLU A 315 7.57 -5.69 -27.27
C GLU A 315 7.54 -5.04 -25.89
N GLY A 316 7.93 -5.79 -24.86
CA GLY A 316 7.68 -5.40 -23.48
C GLY A 316 8.27 -4.01 -23.29
N ALA A 317 7.50 -3.10 -22.71
CA ALA A 317 8.06 -1.86 -22.20
C ALA A 317 9.16 -2.28 -21.22
N GLY A 318 10.43 -2.14 -21.62
CA GLY A 318 11.54 -2.68 -20.85
C GLY A 318 11.49 -2.17 -19.42
N LYS A 319 11.82 -3.04 -18.46
CA LYS A 319 11.79 -2.72 -17.04
C LYS A 319 13.09 -2.00 -16.64
N GLU A 320 12.97 -0.85 -15.99
CA GLU A 320 14.11 -0.14 -15.43
C GLU A 320 14.02 -0.12 -13.90
N PHE A 321 14.95 -0.81 -13.25
CA PHE A 321 14.98 -0.97 -11.79
C PHE A 321 16.41 -1.23 -11.30
N ASP A 322 16.59 -1.07 -9.99
CA ASP A 322 17.80 -1.45 -9.24
C ASP A 322 17.43 -2.44 -8.13
N LEU A 323 18.35 -2.73 -7.20
CA LEU A 323 18.07 -3.69 -6.12
C LEU A 323 16.96 -3.22 -5.17
N ALA A 324 16.75 -1.92 -4.96
CA ALA A 324 15.67 -1.44 -4.10
C ALA A 324 14.28 -1.72 -4.70
N GLY A 325 14.20 -1.82 -6.03
CA GLY A 325 12.96 -2.03 -6.76
C GLY A 325 12.59 -3.49 -7.09
N LEU A 326 13.37 -4.50 -6.68
CA LEU A 326 13.21 -5.89 -7.16
C LEU A 326 11.78 -6.43 -6.98
N TYR A 327 11.28 -6.48 -5.75
CA TYR A 327 9.95 -7.02 -5.42
C TYR A 327 8.85 -5.95 -5.54
N SER A 328 8.81 -5.22 -6.66
CA SER A 328 7.81 -4.18 -6.94
C SER A 328 7.33 -4.23 -8.40
N ALA A 329 6.29 -3.44 -8.74
CA ALA A 329 5.79 -3.29 -10.11
C ALA A 329 6.81 -2.63 -11.08
N LYS A 330 7.84 -1.94 -10.56
CA LYS A 330 8.97 -1.44 -11.37
C LYS A 330 9.97 -2.55 -11.71
N GLY A 331 10.06 -3.56 -10.84
CA GLY A 331 10.98 -4.69 -10.94
C GLY A 331 10.31 -5.94 -11.49
N PHE A 332 10.16 -6.95 -10.63
CA PHE A 332 9.73 -8.30 -11.00
C PHE A 332 8.24 -8.44 -11.32
N TYR A 333 7.40 -7.52 -10.86
CA TYR A 333 5.95 -7.61 -11.05
C TYR A 333 5.45 -6.61 -12.09
N ALA A 334 4.23 -6.82 -12.57
CA ALA A 334 3.43 -5.83 -13.28
C ALA A 334 2.08 -5.65 -12.57
N ASP A 335 1.53 -4.46 -12.77
CA ASP A 335 0.20 -4.05 -12.38
C ASP A 335 -0.48 -3.61 -13.69
N THR A 336 -1.19 -4.56 -14.32
CA THR A 336 -1.68 -4.42 -15.69
C THR A 336 -2.96 -3.60 -15.78
N ASP A 337 -3.75 -3.55 -14.72
CA ASP A 337 -4.97 -2.74 -14.61
C ASP A 337 -4.76 -1.41 -13.84
N ARG A 338 -3.59 -1.22 -13.22
CA ARG A 338 -3.12 0.01 -12.55
C ARG A 338 -3.88 0.34 -11.27
N ASP A 339 -4.30 -0.67 -10.53
CA ASP A 339 -5.00 -0.51 -9.26
C ASP A 339 -4.05 -0.42 -8.03
N GLY A 340 -2.74 -0.60 -8.26
CA GLY A 340 -1.70 -0.59 -7.23
C GLY A 340 -1.39 -1.96 -6.64
N VAL A 341 -2.10 -3.02 -7.05
CA VAL A 341 -1.87 -4.41 -6.66
C VAL A 341 -1.23 -5.15 -7.83
N PRO A 342 -0.03 -5.74 -7.67
CA PRO A 342 0.56 -6.47 -8.76
C PRO A 342 -0.28 -7.70 -9.14
N ASP A 343 -0.66 -7.82 -10.40
CA ASP A 343 -1.53 -8.87 -10.96
C ASP A 343 -0.81 -9.74 -12.00
N ALA A 344 0.48 -9.48 -12.23
CA ALA A 344 1.34 -10.29 -13.09
C ALA A 344 2.79 -10.39 -12.56
N LEU A 345 3.41 -11.53 -12.82
CA LEU A 345 4.84 -11.78 -12.65
C LEU A 345 5.55 -11.67 -14.01
N ASP A 346 6.42 -10.67 -14.17
CA ASP A 346 7.24 -10.47 -15.37
C ASP A 346 8.60 -11.18 -15.30
N ALA A 347 9.15 -11.31 -14.09
CA ALA A 347 10.46 -11.89 -13.89
C ALA A 347 10.48 -13.41 -14.17
N VAL A 348 11.56 -13.85 -14.80
CA VAL A 348 11.88 -15.26 -15.00
C VAL A 348 13.26 -15.57 -14.44
N VAL A 349 13.37 -16.69 -13.72
CA VAL A 349 14.64 -17.20 -13.21
C VAL A 349 15.31 -18.05 -14.29
N VAL A 350 16.50 -17.65 -14.71
CA VAL A 350 17.30 -18.34 -15.73
C VAL A 350 18.45 -19.06 -15.04
N VAL A 351 18.52 -20.38 -15.18
CA VAL A 351 19.57 -21.24 -14.63
C VAL A 351 20.38 -21.92 -15.76
N PRO A 352 21.66 -22.25 -15.56
CA PRO A 352 22.43 -22.95 -16.58
C PRO A 352 21.99 -24.41 -16.73
N ALA A 353 22.15 -24.99 -17.92
CA ALA A 353 21.83 -26.42 -18.17
C ALA A 353 22.56 -27.41 -17.24
N GLY A 354 23.68 -27.02 -16.63
CA GLY A 354 24.45 -27.81 -15.66
C GLY A 354 24.10 -27.58 -14.19
N PHE A 355 23.01 -26.88 -13.87
CA PHE A 355 22.65 -26.52 -12.50
C PHE A 355 22.24 -27.75 -11.66
N THR A 356 22.65 -27.80 -10.39
CA THR A 356 22.49 -29.01 -9.52
C THR A 356 21.89 -28.74 -8.14
N SER A 357 21.60 -27.48 -7.81
CA SER A 357 21.04 -27.08 -6.50
C SER A 357 19.52 -26.92 -6.56
N PRO A 358 18.76 -27.28 -5.50
CA PRO A 358 17.32 -27.04 -5.46
C PRO A 358 16.94 -25.59 -5.11
N VAL A 359 17.90 -24.70 -4.78
CA VAL A 359 17.64 -23.36 -4.27
C VAL A 359 16.77 -22.44 -5.17
N PRO A 360 16.74 -22.56 -6.52
CA PRO A 360 15.83 -21.76 -7.34
C PRO A 360 14.36 -22.01 -7.03
N ALA A 361 14.01 -23.15 -6.43
CA ALA A 361 12.66 -23.42 -5.96
C ALA A 361 12.23 -22.48 -4.83
N GLU A 362 13.17 -22.08 -3.95
CA GLU A 362 12.91 -21.09 -2.91
C GLU A 362 12.61 -19.73 -3.56
N LEU A 363 13.45 -19.31 -4.51
CA LEU A 363 13.29 -18.04 -5.19
C LEU A 363 12.00 -17.98 -6.03
N ALA A 364 11.71 -19.04 -6.79
CA ALA A 364 10.48 -19.14 -7.58
C ALA A 364 9.23 -19.07 -6.69
N SER A 365 9.27 -19.73 -5.52
CA SER A 365 8.19 -19.68 -4.54
C SER A 365 8.03 -18.27 -3.92
N ARG A 366 9.14 -17.56 -3.69
CA ARG A 366 9.10 -16.17 -3.20
C ARG A 366 8.48 -15.20 -4.20
N LEU A 367 8.74 -15.41 -5.50
CA LEU A 367 8.25 -14.54 -6.58
C LEU A 367 6.72 -14.58 -6.71
N VAL A 368 6.09 -15.72 -6.49
CA VAL A 368 4.61 -15.80 -6.60
C VAL A 368 3.86 -15.18 -5.43
N MET A 369 4.55 -14.80 -4.34
CA MET A 369 3.91 -14.22 -3.14
C MET A 369 3.44 -12.78 -3.35
N GLY A 370 4.16 -12.00 -4.16
CA GLY A 370 3.95 -10.55 -4.25
C GLY A 370 2.90 -10.14 -5.28
N THR A 371 2.10 -11.09 -5.79
CA THR A 371 1.19 -10.83 -6.89
C THR A 371 -0.08 -11.68 -6.82
N ALA A 372 -1.20 -11.12 -7.27
CA ALA A 372 -2.47 -11.81 -7.44
C ALA A 372 -2.54 -12.67 -8.73
N GLY A 373 -1.56 -12.54 -9.64
CA GLY A 373 -1.49 -13.30 -10.87
C GLY A 373 -0.05 -13.60 -11.28
N ALA A 374 0.21 -14.81 -11.76
CA ALA A 374 1.54 -15.21 -12.19
C ALA A 374 1.50 -15.91 -13.56
N SER A 375 2.52 -15.65 -14.36
CA SER A 375 2.79 -16.40 -15.59
C SER A 375 3.82 -17.47 -15.31
N PHE A 376 3.58 -18.68 -15.82
CA PHE A 376 4.50 -19.81 -15.68
C PHE A 376 5.00 -20.25 -17.07
N PRO A 377 6.22 -20.83 -17.19
CA PRO A 377 7.13 -21.19 -16.11
C PRO A 377 7.85 -20.00 -15.45
N VAL A 378 8.20 -20.17 -14.17
CA VAL A 378 8.99 -19.18 -13.42
C VAL A 378 10.47 -19.48 -13.56
N VAL A 379 10.86 -20.75 -13.72
CA VAL A 379 12.25 -21.16 -13.91
C VAL A 379 12.46 -21.76 -15.29
N VAL A 380 13.44 -21.26 -16.02
CA VAL A 380 13.84 -21.76 -17.35
C VAL A 380 15.35 -22.00 -17.42
N LEU A 381 15.76 -22.94 -18.27
CA LEU A 381 17.17 -23.13 -18.60
C LEU A 381 17.62 -22.03 -19.56
N ASP A 382 18.88 -21.63 -19.50
CA ASP A 382 19.47 -20.68 -20.45
C ASP A 382 19.38 -21.14 -21.91
N THR A 383 19.36 -22.46 -22.14
CA THR A 383 19.13 -23.07 -23.45
C THR A 383 17.70 -22.98 -23.96
N GLU A 384 16.71 -22.72 -23.09
CA GLU A 384 15.30 -22.50 -23.47
C GLU A 384 15.04 -21.05 -23.93
N VAL A 385 15.99 -20.13 -23.71
CA VAL A 385 15.83 -18.71 -24.05
C VAL A 385 16.13 -18.48 -25.53
N GLU A 386 15.08 -18.41 -26.35
CA GLU A 386 15.19 -18.13 -27.79
C GLU A 386 15.52 -16.66 -28.10
N SER A 387 14.85 -15.72 -27.41
CA SER A 387 15.02 -14.28 -27.63
C SER A 387 15.31 -13.52 -26.33
N ARG A 388 16.57 -13.14 -26.17
CA ARG A 388 17.03 -12.38 -24.99
C ARG A 388 16.40 -10.99 -24.87
N ARG A 389 16.08 -10.35 -26.00
CA ARG A 389 15.46 -9.02 -26.03
C ARG A 389 14.01 -9.03 -25.53
N ALA A 390 13.35 -10.19 -25.54
CA ALA A 390 11.98 -10.35 -25.07
C ALA A 390 11.90 -10.55 -23.54
N LEU A 391 13.02 -10.76 -22.84
CA LEU A 391 13.03 -10.98 -21.40
C LEU A 391 12.71 -9.69 -20.63
N ALA A 392 11.61 -9.72 -19.88
CA ALA A 392 11.31 -8.72 -18.86
C ALA A 392 11.96 -9.14 -17.53
N ALA A 393 12.72 -8.23 -16.90
CA ALA A 393 13.32 -8.42 -15.59
C ALA A 393 13.96 -9.81 -15.29
N PRO A 394 14.80 -10.40 -16.17
CA PRO A 394 15.32 -11.75 -15.95
C PRO A 394 16.27 -11.81 -14.75
N ILE A 395 16.18 -12.89 -13.98
CA ILE A 395 17.05 -13.21 -12.85
C ILE A 395 18.02 -14.32 -13.28
N LEU A 396 19.25 -13.95 -13.57
CA LEU A 396 20.32 -14.82 -14.05
C LEU A 396 21.04 -15.43 -12.86
N VAL A 397 20.85 -16.72 -12.61
CA VAL A 397 21.46 -17.44 -11.50
C VAL A 397 22.68 -18.21 -11.98
N GLY A 398 23.82 -17.98 -11.35
CA GLY A 398 25.08 -18.66 -11.62
C GLY A 398 25.67 -18.39 -13.01
N ASP A 399 26.57 -19.27 -13.41
CA ASP A 399 27.33 -19.17 -14.66
C ASP A 399 26.52 -19.69 -15.85
N ASN A 400 25.55 -18.89 -16.29
CA ASN A 400 24.77 -19.16 -17.50
C ASN A 400 25.19 -18.28 -18.68
N ALA A 401 24.74 -18.65 -19.88
CA ALA A 401 25.14 -17.98 -21.13
C ALA A 401 24.82 -16.47 -21.16
N LEU A 402 23.73 -16.05 -20.50
CA LEU A 402 23.30 -14.65 -20.47
C LEU A 402 24.22 -13.82 -19.56
N THR A 403 24.59 -14.35 -18.40
CA THR A 403 25.59 -13.75 -17.50
C THR A 403 26.92 -13.54 -18.21
N ALA A 404 27.39 -14.57 -18.94
CA ALA A 404 28.67 -14.52 -19.65
C ALA A 404 28.73 -13.36 -20.67
N ASP A 405 27.62 -13.05 -21.32
CA ASP A 405 27.54 -11.93 -22.27
C ASP A 405 27.55 -10.56 -21.59
N LEU A 406 26.93 -10.43 -20.42
CA LEU A 406 27.01 -9.19 -19.63
C LEU A 406 28.45 -8.93 -19.14
N LEU A 407 29.16 -9.98 -18.75
CA LEU A 407 30.59 -9.90 -18.38
C LEU A 407 31.45 -9.50 -19.59
N LYS A 408 31.25 -10.17 -20.73
CA LYS A 408 32.01 -9.92 -21.96
C LYS A 408 31.80 -8.50 -22.50
N THR A 409 30.61 -7.93 -22.32
CA THR A 409 30.27 -6.56 -22.74
C THR A 409 30.66 -5.50 -21.71
N GLY A 410 31.16 -5.89 -20.54
CA GLY A 410 31.52 -4.97 -19.45
C GLY A 410 30.32 -4.30 -18.78
N LYS A 411 29.10 -4.82 -18.98
CA LYS A 411 27.88 -4.32 -18.33
C LYS A 411 27.79 -4.70 -16.85
N ILE A 412 28.48 -5.76 -16.46
CA ILE A 412 28.66 -6.18 -15.07
C ILE A 412 30.15 -6.35 -14.77
N ALA A 413 30.58 -5.86 -13.61
CA ALA A 413 31.90 -6.09 -13.06
C ALA A 413 31.75 -6.86 -11.75
N VAL A 414 32.44 -7.99 -11.62
CA VAL A 414 32.40 -8.81 -10.40
C VAL A 414 33.51 -8.32 -9.48
N PRO A 415 33.20 -7.78 -8.28
CA PRO A 415 34.23 -7.43 -7.31
C PRO A 415 34.94 -8.70 -6.81
N PRO A 416 36.13 -8.60 -6.19
CA PRO A 416 36.77 -9.74 -5.56
C PRO A 416 35.83 -10.37 -4.51
N LEU A 417 35.47 -11.64 -4.68
CA LEU A 417 34.60 -12.38 -3.78
C LEU A 417 35.43 -13.40 -2.97
N GLU A 418 35.25 -13.39 -1.66
CA GLU A 418 35.83 -14.39 -0.76
C GLU A 418 35.06 -15.72 -0.87
N PRO A 419 35.67 -16.88 -0.56
CA PRO A 419 34.95 -18.17 -0.55
C PRO A 419 33.69 -18.14 0.32
N GLY A 420 32.60 -18.71 -0.16
CA GLY A 420 31.28 -18.70 0.49
C GLY A 420 30.51 -17.38 0.36
N THR A 421 31.02 -16.39 -0.38
CA THR A 421 30.29 -15.14 -0.67
C THR A 421 29.68 -15.13 -2.07
N GLY A 422 28.60 -14.37 -2.24
CA GLY A 422 27.96 -14.14 -3.53
C GLY A 422 27.57 -12.68 -3.76
N LEU A 423 27.38 -12.34 -5.04
CA LEU A 423 27.03 -11.03 -5.56
C LEU A 423 25.59 -11.08 -6.09
N VAL A 424 24.79 -10.08 -5.74
CA VAL A 424 23.55 -9.73 -6.42
C VAL A 424 23.78 -8.41 -7.13
N ALA A 425 23.60 -8.35 -8.45
CA ALA A 425 23.82 -7.14 -9.24
C ALA A 425 22.61 -6.84 -10.14
N ALA A 426 22.03 -5.64 -10.01
CA ALA A 426 21.06 -5.11 -10.96
C ALA A 426 21.80 -4.45 -12.13
N VAL A 427 21.62 -5.00 -13.32
CA VAL A 427 22.28 -4.56 -14.55
C VAL A 427 21.26 -3.78 -15.40
N PRO A 428 21.35 -2.44 -15.46
CA PRO A 428 20.41 -1.63 -16.23
C PRO A 428 20.56 -1.90 -17.73
N LYS A 429 19.44 -1.96 -18.46
CA LYS A 429 19.40 -2.19 -19.91
C LYS A 429 20.27 -3.40 -20.33
N ALA A 430 20.23 -4.47 -19.53
CA ALA A 430 20.96 -5.71 -19.76
C ALA A 430 20.64 -6.29 -21.15
N PHE A 431 19.34 -6.47 -21.44
CA PHE A 431 18.84 -6.96 -22.72
C PHE A 431 17.73 -6.05 -23.26
N GLY A 432 18.01 -5.39 -24.38
CA GLY A 432 17.11 -4.38 -24.94
C GLY A 432 16.95 -3.19 -23.99
N LYS A 433 15.70 -2.88 -23.63
CA LYS A 433 15.36 -1.80 -22.68
C LYS A 433 15.22 -2.31 -21.23
N SER A 434 15.34 -3.62 -21.01
CA SER A 434 15.05 -4.27 -19.73
C SER A 434 16.32 -4.44 -18.89
N SER A 435 16.19 -4.20 -17.60
CA SER A 435 17.21 -4.47 -16.58
C SER A 435 17.16 -5.94 -16.18
N ALA A 436 18.28 -6.51 -15.76
CA ALA A 436 18.38 -7.89 -15.29
C ALA A 436 19.00 -7.94 -13.91
N VAL A 437 18.75 -9.02 -13.16
CA VAL A 437 19.46 -9.30 -11.91
C VAL A 437 20.42 -10.46 -12.17
N ALA A 438 21.71 -10.28 -11.92
CA ALA A 438 22.68 -11.36 -11.91
C ALA A 438 22.98 -11.78 -10.47
N VAL A 439 22.90 -13.07 -10.19
CA VAL A 439 23.24 -13.68 -8.90
C VAL A 439 24.40 -14.63 -9.11
N LEU A 440 25.57 -14.28 -8.56
CA LEU A 440 26.83 -14.99 -8.76
C LEU A 440 27.40 -15.42 -7.42
N GLY A 441 28.06 -16.58 -7.37
CA GLY A 441 28.78 -17.04 -6.19
C GLY A 441 30.27 -17.18 -6.48
N SER A 442 31.11 -16.95 -5.46
CA SER A 442 32.53 -17.35 -5.50
C SER A 442 32.70 -18.86 -5.63
N ASP A 443 31.74 -19.62 -5.10
CA ASP A 443 31.62 -21.08 -5.15
C ASP A 443 30.12 -21.47 -5.08
N PRO A 444 29.76 -22.76 -5.28
CA PRO A 444 28.37 -23.19 -5.22
C PRO A 444 27.67 -22.90 -3.89
N ALA A 445 28.40 -22.93 -2.76
CA ALA A 445 27.82 -22.67 -1.44
C ALA A 445 27.48 -21.18 -1.26
N GLY A 446 28.34 -20.28 -1.73
CA GLY A 446 28.09 -18.85 -1.76
C GLY A 446 26.94 -18.47 -2.69
N LEU A 447 26.82 -19.13 -3.85
CA LEU A 447 25.69 -18.97 -4.76
C LEU A 447 24.38 -19.39 -4.08
N ASP A 448 24.34 -20.60 -3.50
CA ASP A 448 23.16 -21.14 -2.83
C ASP A 448 22.72 -20.26 -1.67
N ALA A 449 23.65 -19.84 -0.81
CA ALA A 449 23.36 -18.97 0.31
C ALA A 449 22.80 -17.61 -0.15
N THR A 450 23.31 -17.06 -1.25
CA THR A 450 22.85 -15.77 -1.81
C THR A 450 21.47 -15.87 -2.43
N VAL A 451 21.18 -16.93 -3.21
CA VAL A 451 19.83 -17.16 -3.75
C VAL A 451 18.83 -17.39 -2.62
N SER A 452 19.22 -18.15 -1.60
CA SER A 452 18.38 -18.39 -0.42
C SER A 452 18.11 -17.09 0.36
N TYR A 453 19.11 -16.22 0.53
CA TYR A 453 18.92 -14.89 1.10
C TYR A 453 17.91 -14.04 0.29
N LEU A 454 18.01 -14.04 -1.04
CA LEU A 454 17.04 -13.36 -1.90
C LEU A 454 15.62 -13.89 -1.72
N ALA A 455 15.47 -15.21 -1.56
CA ALA A 455 14.18 -15.85 -1.38
C ALA A 455 13.58 -15.63 0.02
N ARG A 456 14.41 -15.69 1.07
CA ARG A 456 13.97 -15.79 2.47
C ARG A 456 14.02 -14.48 3.23
N THR A 457 14.94 -13.58 2.90
CA THR A 457 15.29 -12.44 3.75
C THR A 457 15.15 -11.12 3.02
N PHE A 458 15.60 -11.02 1.77
CA PHE A 458 15.53 -9.79 0.99
C PHE A 458 14.07 -9.28 0.85
N PRO A 459 13.78 -7.96 0.99
CA PRO A 459 14.71 -6.81 1.00
C PRO A 459 15.29 -6.44 2.37
N TYR A 460 15.05 -7.26 3.40
CA TYR A 460 15.63 -7.05 4.73
C TYR A 460 17.09 -7.49 4.80
N LEU A 461 17.87 -6.85 5.67
CA LEU A 461 19.32 -7.09 5.76
C LEU A 461 19.69 -8.27 6.68
N ALA A 462 18.83 -8.63 7.62
CA ALA A 462 19.12 -9.64 8.64
C ALA A 462 17.98 -10.65 8.85
N ALA A 463 16.76 -10.16 9.10
CA ALA A 463 15.59 -10.98 9.36
C ALA A 463 14.39 -10.44 8.61
N TYR A 464 13.59 -11.34 8.03
CA TYR A 464 12.36 -10.99 7.33
C TYR A 464 11.27 -10.58 8.33
N GLY A 465 10.53 -9.52 8.00
CA GLY A 465 9.34 -9.10 8.73
C GLY A 465 9.30 -7.59 8.95
N GLU A 466 8.08 -7.05 9.07
CA GLU A 466 7.87 -5.62 9.31
C GLU A 466 8.65 -5.11 10.53
N GLY A 467 9.13 -3.87 10.43
CA GLY A 467 9.94 -3.23 11.46
C GLY A 467 11.42 -3.63 11.46
N ASN A 468 11.83 -4.66 10.72
CA ASN A 468 13.25 -4.96 10.52
C ASN A 468 13.90 -4.02 9.50
N PRO A 469 15.19 -3.67 9.65
CA PRO A 469 15.90 -2.85 8.68
C PRO A 469 15.98 -3.47 7.29
N GLN A 470 15.64 -2.69 6.28
CA GLN A 470 15.64 -3.09 4.87
C GLN A 470 16.42 -2.12 3.99
N LEU A 471 16.61 -2.52 2.73
CA LEU A 471 17.37 -1.75 1.75
C LEU A 471 16.81 -0.34 1.51
N ALA A 472 15.48 -0.17 1.61
CA ALA A 472 14.84 1.14 1.49
C ALA A 472 15.20 2.09 2.64
N ASP A 473 15.34 1.59 3.86
CA ASP A 473 15.76 2.39 5.02
C ASP A 473 17.21 2.87 4.83
N LEU A 474 18.06 1.99 4.30
CA LEU A 474 19.43 2.32 3.96
C LEU A 474 19.51 3.36 2.85
N ALA A 475 18.66 3.26 1.82
CA ALA A 475 18.55 4.27 0.77
C ALA A 475 18.14 5.64 1.34
N ALA A 476 17.16 5.67 2.24
CA ALA A 476 16.75 6.88 2.93
C ALA A 476 17.90 7.50 3.78
N ASP A 477 18.76 6.67 4.37
CA ASP A 477 19.96 7.14 5.08
C ASP A 477 21.01 7.74 4.15
N VAL A 478 21.18 7.19 2.94
CA VAL A 478 22.05 7.78 1.91
C VAL A 478 21.48 9.13 1.43
N ASP A 479 20.17 9.25 1.24
CA ASP A 479 19.54 10.53 0.89
C ASP A 479 19.66 11.57 2.02
N ARG A 480 19.62 11.13 3.28
CA ARG A 480 19.90 11.99 4.45
C ARG A 480 21.36 12.46 4.46
N LEU A 481 22.31 11.56 4.17
CA LEU A 481 23.72 11.90 4.04
C LEU A 481 23.94 12.99 2.99
N LEU A 482 23.32 12.87 1.81
CA LEU A 482 23.43 13.89 0.74
C LEU A 482 22.83 15.26 1.13
N ARG A 483 21.91 15.30 2.10
CA ARG A 483 21.34 16.54 2.66
C ARG A 483 22.16 17.14 3.81
N GLY A 484 23.31 16.54 4.15
CA GLY A 484 24.20 17.02 5.20
C GLY A 484 24.02 16.33 6.55
N GLU A 485 23.08 15.39 6.67
CA GLU A 485 22.95 14.55 7.87
C GLU A 485 24.00 13.42 7.88
N LYS A 486 23.90 12.47 8.82
CA LYS A 486 24.76 11.28 8.91
C LYS A 486 26.27 11.59 8.98
N GLY A 487 26.64 12.75 9.52
CA GLY A 487 28.02 13.21 9.63
C GLY A 487 28.56 13.95 8.39
N ALA A 488 27.74 14.16 7.34
CA ALA A 488 28.20 14.81 6.12
C ALA A 488 28.52 16.29 6.32
N ALA A 489 27.68 17.05 7.04
CA ALA A 489 27.95 18.44 7.37
C ALA A 489 29.23 18.57 8.20
N GLU A 490 29.38 17.74 9.23
CA GLU A 490 30.57 17.70 10.08
C GLU A 490 31.84 17.36 9.29
N ALA A 491 31.76 16.45 8.32
CA ALA A 491 32.89 16.13 7.45
C ALA A 491 33.34 17.33 6.59
N VAL A 492 32.39 18.09 6.03
CA VAL A 492 32.71 19.33 5.28
C VAL A 492 33.27 20.40 6.20
N PHE A 493 32.70 20.57 7.40
CA PHE A 493 33.15 21.59 8.34
C PHE A 493 34.49 21.27 8.99
N LEU A 494 34.83 19.99 9.16
CA LEU A 494 36.14 19.59 9.67
C LEU A 494 37.26 20.10 8.74
N ASP A 495 37.11 19.92 7.43
CA ASP A 495 38.08 20.40 6.44
C ASP A 495 38.20 21.94 6.43
N ALA A 496 37.06 22.63 6.57
CA ALA A 496 37.03 24.08 6.70
C ALA A 496 37.70 24.59 8.00
N VAL A 497 37.51 23.87 9.11
CA VAL A 497 38.16 24.18 10.40
C VAL A 497 39.65 23.92 10.33
N GLU A 498 40.10 22.82 9.73
CA GLU A 498 41.53 22.51 9.54
C GLU A 498 42.22 23.60 8.69
N THR A 499 41.55 24.04 7.62
CA THR A 499 42.03 25.14 6.77
C THR A 499 42.13 26.45 7.55
N ALA A 500 41.07 26.82 8.29
CA ALA A 500 41.09 28.02 9.13
C ALA A 500 42.17 27.94 10.22
N ALA A 501 42.32 26.79 10.89
CA ALA A 501 43.34 26.57 11.91
C ALA A 501 44.76 26.69 11.34
N ALA A 502 44.99 26.24 10.11
CA ALA A 502 46.26 26.44 9.42
C ALA A 502 46.53 27.93 9.12
N GLU A 503 45.52 28.69 8.71
CA GLU A 503 45.63 30.13 8.46
C GLU A 503 45.94 30.94 9.73
N LEU A 504 45.37 30.55 10.87
CA LEU A 504 45.53 31.23 12.17
C LEU A 504 46.92 31.05 12.77
N LYS A 505 47.61 29.95 12.43
CA LYS A 505 48.87 29.55 13.07
C LYS A 505 49.95 30.61 12.90
N GLY A 506 50.49 31.10 14.01
CA GLY A 506 51.59 32.08 14.04
C GLY A 506 51.15 33.55 13.92
N ARG A 507 49.83 33.84 13.95
CA ARG A 507 49.31 35.22 14.00
C ARG A 507 49.13 35.71 15.43
N ASP A 508 49.18 37.03 15.64
CA ASP A 508 48.91 37.68 16.93
C ASP A 508 47.40 37.99 17.10
N LEU A 509 46.68 37.00 17.63
CA LEU A 509 45.21 36.99 17.71
C LEU A 509 44.70 37.54 19.06
N GLU A 510 43.58 38.25 19.01
CA GLU A 510 42.82 38.73 20.18
C GLU A 510 41.71 37.74 20.56
N SER A 511 40.96 37.25 19.56
CA SER A 511 39.89 36.27 19.74
C SER A 511 39.67 35.40 18.50
N VAL A 512 39.16 34.19 18.73
CA VAL A 512 38.67 33.26 17.70
C VAL A 512 37.31 32.72 18.13
N GLU A 513 36.32 32.79 17.26
CA GLU A 513 34.96 32.33 17.49
C GLU A 513 34.53 31.38 16.36
N ALA A 514 33.81 30.31 16.68
CA ALA A 514 33.17 29.44 15.70
C ALA A 514 31.71 29.19 16.07
N ASP A 515 30.80 29.55 15.17
CA ASP A 515 29.38 29.22 15.27
C ASP A 515 29.05 28.07 14.32
N LEU A 516 28.52 26.99 14.88
CA LEU A 516 28.14 25.76 14.20
C LEU A 516 26.62 25.66 14.16
N VAL A 517 26.07 25.49 12.96
CA VAL A 517 24.69 25.08 12.75
C VAL A 517 24.70 23.68 12.15
N LEU A 518 24.36 22.67 12.95
CA LEU A 518 24.47 21.24 12.58
C LEU A 518 23.07 20.62 12.39
N PRO A 519 22.92 19.53 11.62
CA PRO A 519 21.63 18.83 11.51
C PRO A 519 21.07 18.32 12.84
N GLY A 520 21.94 17.99 13.79
CA GLY A 520 21.63 17.57 15.15
C GLY A 520 22.72 18.03 16.12
N PRO A 521 22.47 18.03 17.44
CA PRO A 521 23.50 18.36 18.43
C PRO A 521 24.63 17.32 18.38
N ASN A 522 25.89 17.79 18.38
CA ASN A 522 27.07 16.92 18.36
C ASN A 522 28.21 17.49 19.24
N PRO A 523 28.09 17.37 20.58
CA PRO A 523 29.10 17.89 21.49
C PRO A 523 30.54 17.37 21.25
N PRO A 524 30.76 16.07 20.93
CA PRO A 524 32.09 15.58 20.58
C PRO A 524 32.74 16.32 19.40
N PHE A 525 31.95 16.63 18.36
CA PHE A 525 32.45 17.42 17.23
C PHE A 525 32.72 18.88 17.61
N GLU A 526 31.84 19.51 18.39
CA GLU A 526 32.07 20.87 18.90
C GLU A 526 33.37 20.97 19.72
N ASP A 527 33.65 19.97 20.55
CA ASP A 527 34.88 19.89 21.33
C ASP A 527 36.12 19.66 20.44
N ALA A 528 36.00 18.86 19.39
CA ALA A 528 37.07 18.68 18.41
C ALA A 528 37.39 19.99 17.66
N VAL A 529 36.37 20.74 17.22
CA VAL A 529 36.54 22.07 16.61
C VAL A 529 37.21 23.04 17.58
N ARG A 530 36.76 23.04 18.85
CA ARG A 530 37.33 23.87 19.92
C ARG A 530 38.80 23.54 20.15
N ALA A 531 39.16 22.26 20.17
CA ALA A 531 40.55 21.81 20.35
C ALA A 531 41.44 22.22 19.18
N ALA A 532 40.98 22.02 17.93
CA ALA A 532 41.70 22.38 16.72
C ALA A 532 42.01 23.89 16.66
N LEU A 533 41.02 24.75 16.93
CA LEU A 533 41.21 26.20 16.92
C LEU A 533 42.10 26.67 18.08
N ARG A 534 41.95 26.09 19.29
CA ARG A 534 42.82 26.40 20.44
C ARG A 534 44.29 26.09 20.17
N ALA A 535 44.59 24.99 19.49
CA ALA A 535 45.97 24.62 19.14
C ALA A 535 46.65 25.67 18.23
N SER A 536 45.87 26.38 17.41
CA SER A 536 46.38 27.42 16.51
C SER A 536 46.25 28.85 17.03
N ALA A 537 45.50 29.10 18.10
CA ALA A 537 45.14 30.44 18.59
C ALA A 537 46.26 31.17 19.36
N GLY A 538 47.40 30.54 19.65
CA GLY A 538 48.56 31.21 20.28
C GLY A 538 48.30 31.82 21.66
N GLY A 539 47.27 31.36 22.38
CA GLY A 539 46.86 31.89 23.69
C GLY A 539 45.66 32.85 23.66
N ALA A 540 45.13 33.19 22.48
CA ALA A 540 43.91 33.98 22.33
C ALA A 540 42.66 33.23 22.83
N ALA A 541 41.61 33.96 23.19
CA ALA A 541 40.36 33.38 23.65
C ALA A 541 39.63 32.66 22.50
N VAL A 542 39.27 31.39 22.70
CA VAL A 542 38.52 30.57 21.72
C VAL A 542 37.12 30.23 22.24
N LYS A 543 36.10 30.64 21.49
CA LYS A 543 34.69 30.33 21.75
C LYS A 543 34.10 29.50 20.61
N VAL A 544 33.39 28.43 20.97
CA VAL A 544 32.64 27.60 20.01
C VAL A 544 31.20 27.47 20.52
N SER A 545 30.23 27.75 19.66
CA SER A 545 28.79 27.62 19.89
C SER A 545 28.19 26.66 18.87
N GLY A 546 27.34 25.72 19.31
CA GLY A 546 26.55 24.86 18.45
C GLY A 546 25.05 25.10 18.61
N VAL A 547 24.31 25.11 17.50
CA VAL A 547 22.85 25.05 17.45
C VAL A 547 22.43 23.98 16.44
N SER A 548 21.30 23.31 16.69
CA SER A 548 20.75 22.32 15.76
C SER A 548 19.80 22.96 14.78
N LEU A 549 19.82 22.54 13.51
CA LEU A 549 18.76 22.85 12.53
C LEU A 549 17.37 22.42 12.99
N LYS A 550 17.30 21.47 13.93
CA LYS A 550 16.05 21.02 14.57
C LYS A 550 15.60 21.93 15.70
N ASP A 551 16.38 22.90 16.14
CA ASP A 551 15.95 23.86 17.16
C ASP A 551 14.84 24.76 16.60
N SER A 552 13.93 25.22 17.47
CA SER A 552 12.90 26.20 17.10
C SER A 552 13.36 27.60 17.47
N ARG A 553 13.11 28.56 16.58
CA ARG A 553 13.16 29.98 16.85
C ARG A 553 11.79 30.59 16.60
N THR A 554 11.23 31.27 17.60
CA THR A 554 9.99 32.03 17.43
C THR A 554 10.21 33.17 16.43
N VAL A 555 9.41 33.16 15.37
CA VAL A 555 9.33 34.23 14.37
C VAL A 555 8.40 35.33 14.87
N PHE A 556 7.20 34.96 15.31
CA PHE A 556 6.28 35.86 16.00
C PHE A 556 5.36 35.08 16.95
N GLU A 557 4.76 35.82 17.89
CA GLU A 557 3.73 35.32 18.80
C GLU A 557 2.62 36.37 18.94
N LYS A 558 1.37 35.95 18.96
CA LYS A 558 0.17 36.80 19.10
C LYS A 558 -0.82 36.16 20.06
N GLU A 559 -1.40 36.93 20.97
CA GLU A 559 -2.44 36.49 21.89
C GLU A 559 -3.64 37.45 21.85
N LYS A 560 -4.87 36.92 21.90
CA LYS A 560 -6.10 37.72 21.88
C LYS A 560 -7.23 37.05 22.63
N THR A 561 -8.02 37.85 23.37
CA THR A 561 -9.28 37.44 24.00
C THR A 561 -10.41 38.31 23.45
N PHE A 562 -11.51 37.67 23.05
CA PHE A 562 -12.68 38.31 22.45
C PHE A 562 -13.81 38.43 23.47
N THR A 563 -14.72 39.38 23.28
CA THR A 563 -15.98 39.41 24.04
C THR A 563 -16.84 38.20 23.67
N TRP A 564 -17.65 37.72 24.60
CA TRP A 564 -18.59 36.62 24.38
C TRP A 564 -19.84 37.11 23.62
N GLU A 565 -20.29 36.39 22.58
CA GLU A 565 -21.41 36.84 21.72
C GLU A 565 -22.71 37.09 22.50
N VAL A 566 -22.99 36.30 23.53
CA VAL A 566 -24.18 36.47 24.38
C VAL A 566 -24.05 37.71 25.27
N ALA A 567 -22.83 38.02 25.74
CA ALA A 567 -22.59 39.25 26.49
C ALA A 567 -22.82 40.48 25.60
N ASP A 568 -22.38 40.43 24.35
CA ASP A 568 -22.62 41.47 23.36
C ASP A 568 -24.13 41.63 23.06
N ALA A 569 -24.85 40.51 22.92
CA ALA A 569 -26.30 40.50 22.71
C ALA A 569 -27.06 41.12 23.89
N LYS A 570 -26.69 40.77 25.13
CA LYS A 570 -27.29 41.31 26.35
C LYS A 570 -27.04 42.81 26.49
N ALA A 571 -25.81 43.26 26.26
CA ALA A 571 -25.47 44.68 26.27
C ALA A 571 -26.26 45.45 25.20
N LEU A 572 -26.43 44.86 24.02
CA LEU A 572 -27.25 45.46 22.96
C LEU A 572 -28.73 45.55 23.36
N LEU A 573 -29.32 44.47 23.91
CA LEU A 573 -30.70 44.47 24.38
C LEU A 573 -30.93 45.51 25.50
N GLU A 574 -30.02 45.57 26.48
CA GLU A 574 -30.07 46.54 27.57
C GLU A 574 -30.05 47.98 27.03
N SER A 575 -29.21 48.26 26.03
CA SER A 575 -29.16 49.58 25.39
C SER A 575 -30.49 49.97 24.69
N ARG A 576 -31.35 49.01 24.37
CA ARG A 576 -32.64 49.21 23.69
C ARG A 576 -33.83 49.25 24.65
N LEU A 577 -33.63 48.98 25.95
CA LEU A 577 -34.71 48.87 26.94
C LEU A 577 -35.64 50.10 26.98
N LYS A 578 -35.07 51.31 26.93
CA LYS A 578 -35.86 52.55 26.89
C LYS A 578 -36.82 52.58 25.69
N ALA A 579 -36.32 52.22 24.51
CA ALA A 579 -37.12 52.20 23.29
C ALA A 579 -38.23 51.13 23.33
N LEU A 580 -38.03 50.02 24.04
CA LEU A 580 -39.08 49.02 24.29
C LEU A 580 -40.23 49.60 25.12
N VAL A 581 -39.89 50.29 26.21
CA VAL A 581 -40.88 50.94 27.08
C VAL A 581 -41.65 52.02 26.32
N ASP A 582 -40.96 52.83 25.53
CA ASP A 582 -41.58 53.89 24.72
C ASP A 582 -42.52 53.31 23.64
N ALA A 583 -42.20 52.16 23.06
CA ALA A 583 -42.97 51.54 21.97
C ALA A 583 -44.20 50.75 22.42
N ALA A 584 -44.11 50.03 23.55
CA ALA A 584 -45.17 49.10 23.99
C ALA A 584 -45.81 49.48 25.33
N GLY A 585 -45.21 50.39 26.11
CA GLY A 585 -45.59 50.62 27.51
C GLY A 585 -45.23 49.42 28.41
N LYS A 586 -45.12 49.65 29.72
CA LYS A 586 -44.91 48.54 30.68
C LYS A 586 -46.08 47.56 30.61
N GLY A 587 -45.79 46.26 30.51
CA GLY A 587 -46.77 45.19 30.31
C GLY A 587 -47.24 45.02 28.86
N GLY A 588 -46.74 45.81 27.91
CA GLY A 588 -47.01 45.63 26.49
C GLY A 588 -46.31 44.42 25.88
N GLY A 589 -46.78 43.99 24.70
CA GLY A 589 -46.21 42.83 24.00
C GLY A 589 -44.80 43.10 23.47
N VAL A 590 -43.83 42.28 23.88
CA VAL A 590 -42.43 42.28 23.43
C VAL A 590 -42.07 40.89 22.93
N GLU A 591 -41.41 40.83 21.76
CA GLU A 591 -40.88 39.61 21.18
C GLU A 591 -39.38 39.81 20.92
N VAL A 592 -38.55 38.89 21.43
CA VAL A 592 -37.09 38.87 21.24
C VAL A 592 -36.73 37.61 20.50
N ALA A 593 -36.06 37.76 19.36
CA ALA A 593 -35.44 36.67 18.62
C ALA A 593 -33.93 36.90 18.59
N LEU A 594 -33.20 36.04 19.29
CA LEU A 594 -31.74 36.03 19.36
C LEU A 594 -31.21 34.80 18.61
N ALA A 595 -30.16 34.97 17.81
CA ALA A 595 -29.41 33.87 17.21
C ALA A 595 -27.94 33.95 17.66
N VAL A 596 -27.41 32.86 18.22
CA VAL A 596 -26.04 32.70 18.76
C VAL A 596 -25.52 31.29 18.43
N SER A 597 -24.21 31.09 18.27
CA SER A 597 -23.62 29.78 17.93
C SER A 597 -23.56 28.79 19.10
N GLU A 598 -23.72 29.26 20.35
CA GLU A 598 -23.74 28.47 21.60
C GLU A 598 -24.55 27.16 21.58
N SER A 599 -24.20 26.18 22.43
CA SER A 599 -24.87 24.88 22.55
C SER A 599 -26.37 24.97 22.92
N PRO A 600 -27.18 23.91 22.68
CA PRO A 600 -28.59 23.89 23.11
C PRO A 600 -28.79 24.19 24.60
N ALA A 601 -27.92 23.67 25.46
CA ALA A 601 -28.00 23.88 26.90
C ALA A 601 -27.74 25.33 27.29
N VAL A 602 -26.71 25.95 26.69
CA VAL A 602 -26.40 27.36 26.89
C VAL A 602 -27.51 28.24 26.33
N ARG A 603 -28.02 27.97 25.12
CA ARG A 603 -29.15 28.72 24.54
C ARG A 603 -30.40 28.68 25.41
N ALA A 604 -30.73 27.52 25.98
CA ALA A 604 -31.84 27.39 26.93
C ALA A 604 -31.63 28.25 28.18
N LYS A 605 -30.42 28.20 28.77
CA LYS A 605 -30.05 29.06 29.91
C LYS A 605 -30.14 30.55 29.57
N VAL A 606 -29.65 30.93 28.39
CA VAL A 606 -29.70 32.32 27.91
C VAL A 606 -31.15 32.78 27.72
N ARG A 607 -32.02 31.94 27.16
CA ARG A 607 -33.45 32.25 27.06
C ARG A 607 -34.04 32.56 28.44
N ASP A 608 -33.82 31.68 29.42
CA ASP A 608 -34.37 31.84 30.77
C ASP A 608 -33.83 33.12 31.46
N GLU A 609 -32.54 33.44 31.25
CA GLU A 609 -31.93 34.68 31.74
C GLU A 609 -32.51 35.93 31.08
N LEU A 610 -32.79 35.89 29.78
CA LEU A 610 -33.44 36.98 29.05
C LEU A 610 -34.90 37.18 29.45
N GLU A 611 -35.65 36.10 29.66
CA GLU A 611 -37.02 36.16 30.17
C GLU A 611 -37.06 36.79 31.57
N ALA A 612 -36.16 36.37 32.47
CA ALA A 612 -36.04 36.96 33.80
C ALA A 612 -35.67 38.45 33.75
N PHE A 613 -34.72 38.82 32.87
CA PHE A 613 -34.33 40.21 32.65
C PHE A 613 -35.50 41.06 32.14
N LEU A 614 -36.25 40.58 31.14
CA LEU A 614 -37.39 41.30 30.57
C LEU A 614 -38.57 41.41 31.56
N ALA A 615 -38.82 40.37 32.35
CA ALA A 615 -39.81 40.40 33.41
C ALA A 615 -39.47 41.47 34.46
N ALA A 616 -38.20 41.53 34.91
CA ALA A 616 -37.71 42.56 35.82
C ALA A 616 -37.79 43.98 35.23
N ALA A 617 -37.60 44.09 33.91
CA ALA A 617 -37.76 45.32 33.14
C ALA A 617 -39.23 45.78 32.92
N GLY A 618 -40.22 44.97 33.30
CA GLY A 618 -41.64 45.30 33.20
C GLY A 618 -42.38 44.64 32.03
N PHE A 619 -41.82 43.58 31.44
CA PHE A 619 -42.41 42.81 30.34
C PHE A 619 -42.53 41.32 30.70
N PRO A 620 -43.34 40.95 31.71
CA PRO A 620 -43.43 39.56 32.20
C PRO A 620 -44.07 38.58 31.21
N ALA A 621 -44.70 39.08 30.14
CA ALA A 621 -45.29 38.29 29.06
C ALA A 621 -44.47 38.35 27.76
N ALA A 622 -43.20 38.75 27.83
CA ALA A 622 -42.32 38.79 26.67
C ALA A 622 -42.11 37.38 26.10
N ARG A 623 -42.08 37.26 24.77
CA ARG A 623 -41.75 36.01 24.08
C ARG A 623 -40.28 36.05 23.69
N VAL A 624 -39.50 35.07 24.16
CA VAL A 624 -38.07 34.99 23.86
C VAL A 624 -37.79 33.70 23.09
N GLU A 625 -37.20 33.86 21.90
CA GLU A 625 -36.68 32.77 21.07
C GLU A 625 -35.16 32.94 20.99
N VAL A 626 -34.42 31.89 21.37
CA VAL A 626 -32.96 31.82 21.21
C VAL A 626 -32.65 30.66 20.28
N ALA A 627 -32.28 30.98 19.05
CA ALA A 627 -31.98 30.04 17.98
C ALA A 627 -30.47 29.87 17.79
N SER A 628 -30.07 28.80 17.09
CA SER A 628 -28.67 28.62 16.74
C SER A 628 -28.26 29.48 15.54
N ALA A 629 -27.06 30.06 15.59
CA ALA A 629 -26.38 30.66 14.44
C ALA A 629 -25.46 29.66 13.70
N TYR A 630 -25.17 28.51 14.30
CA TYR A 630 -24.38 27.41 13.74
C TYR A 630 -25.28 26.23 13.39
N LYS A 631 -25.23 25.75 12.14
CA LYS A 631 -26.25 24.83 11.59
C LYS A 631 -27.71 25.28 11.88
N PRO A 632 -28.07 26.54 11.59
CA PRO A 632 -29.38 27.09 11.94
C PRO A 632 -30.56 26.29 11.36
N GLY A 633 -30.44 25.71 10.17
CA GLY A 633 -31.50 24.88 9.57
C GLY A 633 -31.74 23.58 10.33
N TYR A 634 -30.67 22.89 10.72
CA TYR A 634 -30.74 21.67 11.52
C TYR A 634 -31.42 21.94 12.87
N PHE A 635 -30.94 22.95 13.62
CA PHE A 635 -31.52 23.27 14.92
C PHE A 635 -32.93 23.86 14.83
N TRP A 636 -33.27 24.57 13.76
CA TRP A 636 -34.66 24.98 13.54
C TRP A 636 -35.60 23.76 13.41
N LEU A 637 -35.19 22.73 12.66
CA LEU A 637 -35.97 21.51 12.53
C LEU A 637 -36.07 20.73 13.86
N VAL A 638 -34.98 20.62 14.61
CA VAL A 638 -34.92 19.83 15.85
C VAL A 638 -35.54 20.55 17.06
N GLU A 639 -35.33 21.87 17.20
CA GLU A 639 -35.72 22.61 18.39
C GLU A 639 -37.08 23.32 18.27
N LYS A 640 -37.57 23.53 17.04
CA LYS A 640 -38.84 24.21 16.79
C LYS A 640 -39.86 23.33 16.09
N VAL A 641 -39.49 22.75 14.95
CA VAL A 641 -40.44 21.98 14.11
C VAL A 641 -40.79 20.64 14.76
N LEU A 642 -39.79 19.89 15.23
CA LEU A 642 -40.00 18.59 15.85
C LEU A 642 -40.92 18.67 17.08
N PRO A 643 -40.71 19.57 18.07
CA PRO A 643 -41.63 19.75 19.18
C PRO A 643 -43.06 20.11 18.76
N ALA A 644 -43.24 20.89 17.69
CA ALA A 644 -44.56 21.26 17.16
C ALA A 644 -45.29 20.10 16.47
N LEU A 645 -44.55 19.07 16.03
CA LEU A 645 -45.06 17.88 15.37
C LEU A 645 -45.19 16.67 16.31
N ALA A 646 -44.47 16.67 17.44
CA ALA A 646 -44.48 15.59 18.42
C ALA A 646 -45.91 15.23 18.87
N GLY A 647 -46.26 13.94 18.80
CA GLY A 647 -47.57 13.43 19.18
C GLY A 647 -48.71 13.67 18.15
N ARG A 648 -48.42 14.29 17.00
CA ARG A 648 -49.38 14.44 15.89
C ARG A 648 -49.29 13.25 14.92
N PRO A 649 -50.38 12.90 14.20
CA PRO A 649 -50.39 11.74 13.29
C PRO A 649 -49.69 12.04 11.95
N VAL A 650 -48.39 12.36 12.00
CA VAL A 650 -47.59 12.65 10.82
C VAL A 650 -47.36 11.37 10.02
N ARG A 651 -47.56 11.42 8.70
CA ARG A 651 -47.33 10.31 7.76
C ARG A 651 -46.35 10.63 6.64
N GLY A 652 -46.01 11.91 6.47
CA GLY A 652 -44.97 12.36 5.55
C GLY A 652 -44.47 13.75 5.93
N LEU A 653 -43.18 13.99 5.72
CA LEU A 653 -42.51 15.25 5.96
C LEU A 653 -41.71 15.64 4.71
N THR A 654 -41.97 16.82 4.16
CA THR A 654 -41.17 17.39 3.07
C THR A 654 -40.41 18.60 3.59
N VAL A 655 -39.09 18.58 3.48
CA VAL A 655 -38.21 19.72 3.75
C VAL A 655 -37.72 20.26 2.42
N ARG A 656 -38.14 21.48 2.08
CA ARG A 656 -37.67 22.21 0.90
C ARG A 656 -36.49 23.10 1.30
N PHE A 657 -35.44 23.11 0.51
CA PHE A 657 -34.27 23.97 0.72
C PHE A 657 -33.98 24.79 -0.54
N ALA A 658 -33.55 26.04 -0.39
CA ALA A 658 -33.27 26.91 -1.53
C ALA A 658 -32.02 26.46 -2.31
N GLU A 659 -32.07 26.59 -3.64
CA GLU A 659 -30.89 26.47 -4.51
C GLU A 659 -29.93 27.64 -4.25
N GLU A 660 -28.68 27.33 -3.92
CA GLU A 660 -27.61 28.32 -3.82
C GLU A 660 -27.02 28.59 -5.21
N ARG A 661 -27.46 29.68 -5.85
CA ARG A 661 -27.00 30.02 -7.21
C ARG A 661 -25.82 30.97 -7.20
N GLU A 662 -24.79 30.61 -7.97
CA GLU A 662 -23.56 31.37 -8.14
C GLU A 662 -23.53 32.20 -9.43
N ASP A 663 -22.83 33.34 -9.37
CA ASP A 663 -22.54 34.17 -10.54
C ASP A 663 -21.21 33.77 -11.18
N PHE A 664 -21.28 33.07 -12.31
CA PHE A 664 -20.11 32.62 -13.07
C PHE A 664 -19.51 33.69 -14.00
N THR A 665 -20.03 34.93 -14.00
CA THR A 665 -19.45 36.01 -14.81
C THR A 665 -18.10 36.50 -14.29
N ARG A 666 -17.77 36.20 -13.03
CA ARG A 666 -16.47 36.47 -12.42
C ARG A 666 -15.82 35.16 -11.95
N ALA A 667 -14.57 34.96 -12.34
CA ALA A 667 -13.78 33.84 -11.84
C ALA A 667 -13.47 34.05 -10.35
N LYS A 668 -13.74 33.04 -9.51
CA LYS A 668 -13.35 32.98 -8.10
C LYS A 668 -12.77 31.61 -7.77
N ARG A 669 -12.09 31.48 -6.63
CA ARG A 669 -11.39 30.25 -6.23
C ARG A 669 -12.33 29.12 -5.85
N ALA A 670 -13.41 29.45 -5.13
CA ALA A 670 -14.41 28.50 -4.65
C ALA A 670 -15.82 28.99 -4.98
N TYR A 671 -16.68 28.06 -5.37
CA TYR A 671 -18.09 28.28 -5.69
C TYR A 671 -18.94 27.43 -4.75
N ALA A 672 -20.04 27.98 -4.24
CA ALA A 672 -20.97 27.21 -3.45
C ALA A 672 -21.71 26.19 -4.34
N GLU A 673 -21.88 24.97 -3.82
CA GLU A 673 -22.72 23.95 -4.45
C GLU A 673 -24.20 24.36 -4.41
N PRO A 674 -25.00 24.08 -5.46
CA PRO A 674 -26.43 24.38 -5.47
C PRO A 674 -27.20 23.80 -4.28
N SER A 675 -26.71 22.68 -3.73
CA SER A 675 -27.29 21.98 -2.58
C SER A 675 -26.67 22.34 -1.23
N ARG A 676 -25.86 23.40 -1.13
CA ARG A 676 -25.20 23.84 0.12
C ARG A 676 -26.13 23.78 1.34
N TRP A 677 -27.35 24.30 1.21
CA TRP A 677 -28.31 24.37 2.32
C TRP A 677 -28.80 22.99 2.79
N LEU A 678 -28.76 21.96 1.93
CA LEU A 678 -29.06 20.59 2.31
C LEU A 678 -27.94 19.98 3.17
N GLN A 679 -26.68 20.28 2.87
CA GLN A 679 -25.53 19.73 3.61
C GLN A 679 -25.55 20.14 5.09
N GLU A 680 -25.98 21.37 5.38
CA GLU A 680 -26.15 21.87 6.75
C GLU A 680 -27.17 21.05 7.56
N LEU A 681 -28.15 20.43 6.89
CA LEU A 681 -29.20 19.64 7.53
C LEU A 681 -28.76 18.23 7.90
N TYR A 682 -27.61 17.73 7.46
CA TYR A 682 -27.19 16.36 7.77
C TYR A 682 -26.84 16.18 9.27
N PRO A 683 -27.28 15.11 9.96
CA PRO A 683 -28.22 14.03 9.56
C PRO A 683 -29.64 14.19 10.18
N VAL A 684 -30.35 15.29 9.88
CA VAL A 684 -31.61 15.64 10.57
C VAL A 684 -32.75 14.66 10.33
N ASP A 685 -32.80 13.99 9.19
CA ASP A 685 -33.81 12.97 8.89
C ASP A 685 -33.71 11.78 9.84
N GLU A 686 -32.50 11.32 10.16
CA GLU A 686 -32.25 10.26 11.14
C GLU A 686 -32.58 10.67 12.57
N VAL A 687 -32.57 11.97 12.87
CA VAL A 687 -33.05 12.51 14.15
C VAL A 687 -34.58 12.59 14.18
N LEU A 688 -35.19 13.07 13.10
CA LEU A 688 -36.64 13.32 13.00
C LEU A 688 -37.45 12.01 12.87
N ALA A 689 -36.96 11.04 12.10
CA ALA A 689 -37.64 9.79 11.81
C ALA A 689 -38.07 9.01 13.08
N PRO A 690 -37.15 8.64 14.01
CA PRO A 690 -37.53 7.95 15.22
C PRO A 690 -38.40 8.82 16.15
N ALA A 691 -38.11 10.12 16.23
CA ALA A 691 -38.84 11.04 17.11
C ALA A 691 -40.30 11.26 16.66
N LEU A 692 -40.59 11.17 15.36
CA LEU A 692 -41.93 11.29 14.78
C LEU A 692 -42.59 9.93 14.50
N GLY A 693 -41.90 8.81 14.71
CA GLY A 693 -42.39 7.48 14.37
C GLY A 693 -42.57 7.26 12.86
N LEU A 694 -41.73 7.91 12.05
CA LEU A 694 -41.74 7.83 10.59
C LEU A 694 -40.62 6.89 10.09
N PRO A 695 -40.88 6.08 9.06
CA PRO A 695 -39.82 5.49 8.26
C PRO A 695 -39.01 6.59 7.52
N LEU A 696 -37.70 6.38 7.32
CA LEU A 696 -36.83 7.36 6.65
C LEU A 696 -37.33 7.75 5.25
N ASP A 697 -37.88 6.80 4.49
CA ASP A 697 -38.43 7.05 3.14
C ASP A 697 -39.67 7.97 3.11
N ARG A 698 -40.18 8.36 4.28
CA ARG A 698 -41.27 9.35 4.45
C ARG A 698 -40.79 10.75 4.79
N ILE A 699 -39.47 10.97 4.86
CA ILE A 699 -38.85 12.30 4.97
C ILE A 699 -38.18 12.61 3.64
N ALA A 700 -38.66 13.63 2.94
CA ALA A 700 -38.19 14.01 1.62
C ALA A 700 -37.52 15.38 1.63
N PHE A 701 -36.34 15.48 1.01
CA PHE A 701 -35.65 16.74 0.76
C PHE A 701 -35.86 17.19 -0.69
N VAL A 702 -36.31 18.43 -0.89
CA VAL A 702 -36.62 18.96 -2.23
C VAL A 702 -35.95 20.30 -2.43
N MET A 703 -35.11 20.41 -3.45
CA MET A 703 -34.52 21.70 -3.83
C MET A 703 -35.60 22.62 -4.42
N ALA A 704 -35.66 23.87 -3.94
CA ALA A 704 -36.56 24.91 -4.40
C ALA A 704 -35.79 25.99 -5.20
N PRO A 705 -36.42 26.60 -6.22
CA PRO A 705 -35.79 27.70 -6.96
C PRO A 705 -35.37 28.87 -6.06
N PRO A 706 -34.35 29.65 -6.47
CA PRO A 706 -33.90 30.80 -5.69
C PRO A 706 -34.98 31.89 -5.57
N GLY A 707 -34.94 32.66 -4.48
CA GLY A 707 -35.85 33.79 -4.23
C GLY A 707 -36.97 33.53 -3.20
N GLY A 708 -37.08 32.29 -2.70
CA GLY A 708 -37.91 31.91 -1.56
C GLY A 708 -37.16 31.91 -0.21
N PRO A 709 -37.80 31.43 0.87
CA PRO A 709 -37.11 31.17 2.13
C PRO A 709 -36.01 30.11 1.95
N THR A 710 -35.00 30.12 2.81
CA THR A 710 -33.88 29.15 2.74
C THR A 710 -34.37 27.74 3.01
N TYR A 711 -35.31 27.59 3.94
CA TYR A 711 -35.95 26.34 4.30
C TYR A 711 -37.48 26.50 4.37
N GLU A 712 -38.22 25.50 3.93
CA GLU A 712 -39.66 25.35 4.19
C GLU A 712 -39.94 23.91 4.58
N VAL A 713 -40.74 23.68 5.62
CA VAL A 713 -41.16 22.35 6.04
C VAL A 713 -42.67 22.19 5.88
N GLU A 714 -43.09 21.02 5.41
CA GLU A 714 -44.48 20.64 5.27
C GLU A 714 -44.70 19.21 5.78
N ALA A 715 -45.53 19.07 6.82
CA ALA A 715 -45.91 17.77 7.37
C ALA A 715 -47.37 17.45 7.02
N VAL A 716 -47.65 16.22 6.62
CA VAL A 716 -48.99 15.76 6.20
C VAL A 716 -49.45 14.52 6.97
N ASP A 717 -50.77 14.33 7.06
CA ASP A 717 -51.38 13.11 7.61
C ASP A 717 -51.59 12.02 6.53
N GLU A 718 -52.24 10.91 6.92
CA GLU A 718 -52.52 9.76 6.05
C GLU A 718 -53.38 10.10 4.83
N GLY A 719 -54.23 11.12 4.94
CA GLY A 719 -55.09 11.61 3.86
C GLY A 719 -54.43 12.69 2.99
N GLY A 720 -53.16 13.02 3.24
CA GLY A 720 -52.42 14.08 2.54
C GLY A 720 -52.80 15.50 3.00
N ARG A 721 -53.49 15.65 4.14
CA ARG A 721 -53.82 16.97 4.69
C ARG A 721 -52.62 17.56 5.41
N THR A 722 -52.28 18.82 5.11
CA THR A 722 -51.22 19.56 5.80
C THR A 722 -51.55 19.72 7.30
N LEU A 723 -50.69 19.13 8.14
CA LEU A 723 -50.73 19.25 9.59
C LEU A 723 -49.91 20.45 10.06
N TYR A 724 -48.78 20.71 9.41
CA TYR A 724 -47.85 21.77 9.76
C TYR A 724 -47.18 22.31 8.51
N LYS A 725 -47.00 23.63 8.46
CA LYS A 725 -46.23 24.29 7.41
C LYS A 725 -45.57 25.53 7.99
N GLU A 726 -44.26 25.63 7.83
CA GLU A 726 -43.47 26.79 8.29
C GLU A 726 -42.27 27.00 7.37
N ALA A 727 -41.74 28.22 7.34
CA ALA A 727 -40.55 28.59 6.59
C ALA A 727 -39.54 29.32 7.47
N PHE A 728 -38.26 29.20 7.13
CA PHE A 728 -37.15 29.76 7.89
C PHE A 728 -36.00 30.19 6.97
N SER A 729 -35.39 31.32 7.28
CA SER A 729 -34.16 31.80 6.65
C SER A 729 -33.18 32.26 7.73
N PRO A 730 -31.95 31.71 7.77
CA PRO A 730 -30.93 32.21 8.68
C PRO A 730 -30.44 33.59 8.26
N ARG A 731 -29.80 34.30 9.19
CA ARG A 731 -29.05 35.51 8.85
C ARG A 731 -27.77 35.13 8.16
N LEU A 732 -27.43 35.90 7.12
CA LEU A 732 -26.26 35.68 6.29
C LEU A 732 -25.34 36.90 6.31
N ARG A 733 -24.05 36.64 6.16
CA ARG A 733 -23.02 37.65 5.96
C ARG A 733 -22.06 37.21 4.85
N GLU A 734 -21.53 38.16 4.11
CA GLU A 734 -20.47 37.90 3.13
C GLU A 734 -19.10 38.25 3.72
N ILE A 735 -18.13 37.35 3.57
CA ILE A 735 -16.74 37.49 4.05
C ILE A 735 -15.76 37.12 2.92
N PRO A 736 -14.54 37.71 2.88
CA PRO A 736 -13.52 37.27 1.92
C PRO A 736 -13.08 35.83 2.20
N LEU A 737 -12.81 35.05 1.15
CA LEU A 737 -12.22 33.71 1.27
C LEU A 737 -10.77 33.78 1.79
N SER A 738 -10.04 34.84 1.41
CA SER A 738 -8.71 35.13 1.93
C SER A 738 -8.51 36.64 1.99
N GLU A 739 -8.09 37.16 3.15
CA GLU A 739 -7.67 38.56 3.28
C GLU A 739 -6.31 38.81 2.61
N VAL A 740 -5.49 37.76 2.45
CA VAL A 740 -4.16 37.83 1.81
C VAL A 740 -4.26 37.75 0.29
N LEU A 741 -5.22 36.98 -0.24
CA LEU A 741 -5.50 36.80 -1.67
C LEU A 741 -6.96 37.19 -2.00
N PRO A 742 -7.31 38.50 -2.00
CA PRO A 742 -8.69 38.96 -2.19
C PRO A 742 -9.30 38.55 -3.54
N GLU A 743 -8.46 38.28 -4.55
CA GLU A 743 -8.88 37.79 -5.86
C GLU A 743 -9.54 36.40 -5.81
N TRP A 744 -9.44 35.67 -4.69
CA TRP A 744 -10.12 34.40 -4.50
C TRP A 744 -11.64 34.53 -4.36
N GLY A 745 -12.14 35.73 -4.08
CA GLY A 745 -13.56 36.02 -3.96
C GLY A 745 -14.07 35.97 -2.53
N THR A 746 -15.39 35.86 -2.40
CA THR A 746 -16.10 35.91 -1.11
C THR A 746 -16.93 34.65 -0.88
N ALA A 747 -17.20 34.36 0.40
CA ALA A 747 -18.10 33.31 0.86
C ALA A 747 -19.26 33.94 1.65
N ARG A 748 -20.46 33.37 1.51
CA ARG A 748 -21.62 33.70 2.34
C ARG A 748 -21.65 32.77 3.54
N VAL A 749 -21.67 33.26 4.76
CA VAL A 749 -21.71 32.47 6.01
C VAL A 749 -22.98 32.78 6.80
N THR A 750 -23.43 31.86 7.65
CA THR A 750 -24.47 32.14 8.64
C THR A 750 -23.88 33.00 9.77
N THR A 751 -24.69 33.86 10.37
CA THR A 751 -24.23 34.76 11.45
C THR A 751 -25.31 34.94 12.51
N GLY A 752 -24.91 35.39 13.69
CA GLY A 752 -25.80 35.70 14.79
C GLY A 752 -26.59 36.99 14.57
N GLY A 753 -27.51 37.28 15.48
CA GLY A 753 -28.22 38.55 15.46
C GLY A 753 -29.31 38.68 16.50
N LEU A 754 -29.69 39.93 16.76
CA LEU A 754 -30.76 40.28 17.70
C LEU A 754 -31.85 41.03 16.95
N ARG A 755 -33.07 40.49 17.00
CA ARG A 755 -34.29 41.19 16.59
C ARG A 755 -35.21 41.36 17.78
N VAL A 756 -35.68 42.58 18.01
CA VAL A 756 -36.63 42.88 19.08
C VAL A 756 -37.81 43.65 18.50
N THR A 757 -39.02 43.15 18.75
CA THR A 757 -40.27 43.77 18.34
C THR A 757 -41.07 44.16 19.58
N ALA A 758 -41.56 45.40 19.64
CA ALA A 758 -42.39 45.90 20.73
C ALA A 758 -43.60 46.64 20.16
N GLY A 759 -44.81 46.31 20.62
CA GLY A 759 -46.05 46.94 20.13
C GLY A 759 -46.27 46.77 18.61
N GLY A 760 -45.77 45.68 18.03
CA GLY A 760 -45.83 45.40 16.59
C GLY A 760 -44.80 46.16 15.74
N LYS A 761 -43.84 46.88 16.34
CA LYS A 761 -42.75 47.58 15.64
C LYS A 761 -41.38 46.98 15.98
N ALA A 762 -40.51 46.82 14.99
CA ALA A 762 -39.12 46.43 15.22
C ALA A 762 -38.34 47.59 15.88
N VAL A 763 -37.82 47.35 17.08
CA VAL A 763 -37.02 48.30 17.87
C VAL A 763 -35.52 48.04 17.71
N CYS A 764 -35.14 46.81 17.38
CA CYS A 764 -33.78 46.43 17.04
C CYS A 764 -33.81 45.29 16.00
N ASP A 765 -32.89 45.35 15.05
CA ASP A 765 -32.66 44.31 14.05
C ASP A 765 -31.20 44.42 13.58
N GLU A 766 -30.29 43.86 14.37
CA GLU A 766 -28.85 44.01 14.17
C GLU A 766 -28.15 42.65 14.07
N PRO A 767 -27.16 42.49 13.17
CA PRO A 767 -26.31 41.31 13.13
C PRO A 767 -25.38 41.28 14.35
N LEU A 768 -25.02 40.09 14.80
CA LEU A 768 -24.06 39.86 15.88
C LEU A 768 -23.03 38.86 15.39
N GLN A 769 -21.74 39.22 15.45
CA GLN A 769 -20.68 38.27 15.14
C GLN A 769 -20.65 37.20 16.22
N THR A 770 -20.70 35.95 15.78
CA THR A 770 -20.39 34.79 16.62
C THR A 770 -18.94 34.85 17.10
N ASP A 771 -18.61 34.05 18.10
CA ASP A 771 -17.26 34.08 18.67
C ASP A 771 -16.21 33.53 17.70
N LEU A 772 -16.56 32.51 16.90
CA LEU A 772 -15.69 32.05 15.81
C LEU A 772 -15.56 33.07 14.68
N GLU A 773 -16.58 33.87 14.36
CA GLU A 773 -16.43 34.96 13.38
C GLU A 773 -15.40 36.01 13.84
N LYS A 774 -15.38 36.34 15.14
CA LYS A 774 -14.40 37.28 15.72
C LYS A 774 -12.98 36.70 15.66
N PHE A 775 -12.84 35.41 16.01
CA PHE A 775 -11.57 34.70 15.89
C PHE A 775 -11.09 34.63 14.44
N TRP A 776 -11.96 34.25 13.50
CA TRP A 776 -11.62 34.07 12.09
C TRP A 776 -11.13 35.37 11.46
N ALA A 777 -11.80 36.48 11.76
CA ALA A 777 -11.35 37.80 11.32
C ALA A 777 -9.93 38.14 11.82
N PHE A 778 -9.63 37.86 13.10
CA PHE A 778 -8.28 38.01 13.64
C PHE A 778 -7.27 37.10 12.94
N TYR A 779 -7.62 35.83 12.72
CA TYR A 779 -6.75 34.85 12.09
C TYR A 779 -6.37 35.27 10.66
N GLN A 780 -7.35 35.64 9.84
CA GLN A 780 -7.12 36.09 8.47
C GLN A 780 -6.31 37.39 8.41
N GLN A 781 -6.71 38.42 9.16
CA GLN A 781 -6.14 39.76 9.01
C GLN A 781 -4.77 39.89 9.67
N GLU A 782 -4.58 39.30 10.84
CA GLU A 782 -3.37 39.48 11.63
C GLU A 782 -2.37 38.33 11.50
N VAL A 783 -2.86 37.08 11.51
CA VAL A 783 -1.99 35.89 11.53
C VAL A 783 -1.54 35.52 10.12
N LEU A 784 -2.48 35.24 9.21
CA LEU A 784 -2.14 34.78 7.85
C LEU A 784 -1.33 35.83 7.07
N THR A 785 -1.62 37.11 7.25
CA THR A 785 -0.79 38.21 6.71
C THR A 785 0.66 38.14 7.19
N ALA A 786 0.88 37.86 8.49
CA ALA A 786 2.23 37.74 9.05
C ALA A 786 2.96 36.48 8.56
N VAL A 787 2.24 35.36 8.40
CA VAL A 787 2.75 34.12 7.82
C VAL A 787 3.17 34.35 6.37
N ALA A 788 2.32 34.92 5.53
CA ALA A 788 2.62 35.22 4.13
C ALA A 788 3.86 36.12 3.98
N ALA A 789 3.97 37.15 4.84
CA ALA A 789 5.14 38.02 4.86
C ALA A 789 6.44 37.28 5.26
N HIS A 790 6.36 36.29 6.16
CA HIS A 790 7.50 35.43 6.50
C HIS A 790 7.93 34.55 5.33
N VAL A 791 6.98 33.88 4.68
CA VAL A 791 7.22 33.03 3.51
C VAL A 791 7.94 33.82 2.42
N GLN A 792 7.44 35.01 2.07
CA GLN A 792 8.05 35.88 1.08
C GLN A 792 9.50 36.25 1.43
N ARG A 793 9.79 36.60 2.69
CA ARG A 793 11.15 36.91 3.12
C ARG A 793 12.08 35.70 3.03
N ARG A 794 11.63 34.53 3.50
CA ARG A 794 12.45 33.31 3.52
C ARG A 794 12.83 32.83 2.12
N THR A 795 11.96 33.02 1.15
CA THR A 795 12.14 32.50 -0.21
C THR A 795 12.76 33.53 -1.17
N GLY A 796 13.08 34.73 -0.68
CA GLY A 796 13.62 35.83 -1.49
C GLY A 796 12.60 36.43 -2.46
N GLY A 797 11.30 36.40 -2.11
CA GLY A 797 10.19 36.89 -2.92
C GLY A 797 9.64 35.88 -3.93
N GLU A 798 10.23 34.68 -3.99
CA GLU A 798 9.91 33.65 -4.98
C GLU A 798 9.68 32.30 -4.29
N PRO A 799 8.53 32.12 -3.60
CA PRO A 799 8.16 30.84 -3.02
C PRO A 799 7.90 29.79 -4.10
N THR A 800 8.70 28.73 -4.10
CA THR A 800 8.56 27.56 -4.98
C THR A 800 8.45 26.28 -4.15
N PHE A 801 8.00 25.18 -4.78
CA PHE A 801 7.90 23.87 -4.11
C PHE A 801 9.26 23.40 -3.58
N SER A 802 10.34 23.57 -4.35
CA SER A 802 11.71 23.21 -3.95
C SER A 802 12.26 23.96 -2.72
N LYS A 803 11.62 25.06 -2.30
CA LYS A 803 12.01 25.87 -1.14
C LYS A 803 11.18 25.59 0.12
N GLN A 804 10.25 24.63 0.06
CA GLN A 804 9.50 24.18 1.21
C GLN A 804 10.36 23.26 2.11
N PRO A 805 10.09 23.17 3.43
CA PRO A 805 9.09 23.95 4.17
C PRO A 805 9.48 25.42 4.36
N TYR A 806 8.51 26.32 4.38
CA TYR A 806 8.68 27.77 4.57
C TYR A 806 8.70 28.22 6.03
N PHE A 807 8.23 27.39 6.94
CA PHE A 807 8.37 27.58 8.38
C PHE A 807 8.39 26.21 9.05
N LYS A 808 8.80 26.16 10.31
CA LYS A 808 8.83 24.90 11.07
C LYS A 808 7.44 24.56 11.61
N ARG A 809 6.80 25.50 12.30
CA ARG A 809 5.49 25.30 12.92
C ARG A 809 4.68 26.59 12.99
N LEU A 810 3.38 26.51 12.68
CA LEU A 810 2.36 27.50 13.04
C LEU A 810 1.42 26.86 14.06
N LEU A 811 1.59 27.18 15.34
CA LEU A 811 0.70 26.74 16.42
C LEU A 811 -0.46 27.74 16.55
N VAL A 812 -1.70 27.23 16.55
CA VAL A 812 -2.92 28.00 16.85
C VAL A 812 -3.62 27.33 18.03
N ASP A 813 -3.45 27.86 19.23
CA ASP A 813 -4.05 27.36 20.46
C ASP A 813 -5.33 28.14 20.77
N LEU A 814 -6.50 27.50 20.61
CA LEU A 814 -7.82 28.13 20.66
C LEU A 814 -8.72 27.53 21.77
N ARG A 815 -9.37 28.41 22.53
CA ARG A 815 -10.41 28.09 23.51
C ARG A 815 -11.66 28.90 23.19
N ALA A 816 -12.80 28.24 23.00
CA ALA A 816 -14.08 28.88 22.73
C ALA A 816 -15.24 28.16 23.44
N SER A 817 -16.38 28.85 23.57
CA SER A 817 -17.62 28.35 24.19
C SER A 817 -18.52 27.55 23.24
N GLU A 818 -18.08 27.41 22.00
CA GLU A 818 -18.77 26.83 20.86
C GLU A 818 -19.27 25.39 21.08
N PRO A 819 -20.34 24.95 20.38
CA PRO A 819 -20.93 23.62 20.53
C PRO A 819 -19.92 22.53 20.17
N ASP A 820 -19.86 21.48 21.01
CA ASP A 820 -19.04 20.30 20.82
C ASP A 820 -19.66 19.09 21.55
N PHE A 821 -20.63 18.42 20.91
CA PHE A 821 -21.35 17.31 21.53
C PHE A 821 -21.81 16.23 20.54
N ARG A 822 -21.89 14.99 21.01
CA ARG A 822 -22.36 13.84 20.23
C ARG A 822 -23.88 13.88 20.03
N THR A 823 -24.34 13.53 18.83
CA THR A 823 -25.77 13.48 18.50
C THR A 823 -26.46 12.21 19.03
N GLY A 824 -25.68 11.15 19.30
CA GLY A 824 -26.19 9.84 19.68
C GLY A 824 -26.59 8.95 18.49
N LEU A 825 -26.34 9.42 17.26
CA LEU A 825 -26.41 8.64 16.03
C LEU A 825 -24.98 8.23 15.65
N ASP A 826 -24.69 6.93 15.75
CA ASP A 826 -23.34 6.38 15.57
C ASP A 826 -22.26 7.18 16.33
N GLU A 827 -21.26 7.72 15.63
CA GLU A 827 -20.21 8.59 16.19
C GLU A 827 -20.36 10.06 15.73
N GLU A 828 -21.53 10.44 15.20
CA GLU A 828 -21.77 11.79 14.68
C GLU A 828 -21.78 12.85 15.78
N THR A 829 -21.16 14.00 15.47
CA THR A 829 -20.94 15.10 16.40
C THR A 829 -21.41 16.43 15.80
N VAL A 830 -21.98 17.30 16.62
CA VAL A 830 -22.17 18.71 16.28
C VAL A 830 -21.05 19.49 16.93
N SER A 831 -20.05 19.86 16.13
CA SER A 831 -18.87 20.58 16.61
C SER A 831 -18.45 21.70 15.65
N SER A 832 -18.67 22.96 16.04
CA SER A 832 -18.08 24.09 15.29
C SER A 832 -16.60 24.27 15.63
N LEU A 833 -16.12 23.67 16.72
CA LEU A 833 -14.69 23.53 17.00
C LEU A 833 -14.00 22.62 15.98
N GLU A 834 -14.61 21.49 15.62
CA GLU A 834 -14.10 20.63 14.55
C GLU A 834 -14.06 21.35 13.20
N ALA A 835 -15.12 22.10 12.86
CA ALA A 835 -15.14 22.91 11.64
C ALA A 835 -13.99 23.93 11.61
N VAL A 836 -13.80 24.70 12.68
CA VAL A 836 -12.73 25.71 12.72
C VAL A 836 -11.32 25.12 12.80
N HIS A 837 -11.16 23.93 13.37
CA HIS A 837 -9.92 23.17 13.28
C HIS A 837 -9.55 22.92 11.81
N ASP A 838 -10.50 22.41 11.03
CA ASP A 838 -10.31 22.10 9.62
C ASP A 838 -10.05 23.35 8.81
N GLU A 839 -10.76 24.45 9.07
CA GLU A 839 -10.55 25.73 8.41
C GLU A 839 -9.17 26.33 8.74
N ILE A 840 -8.69 26.25 10.00
CA ILE A 840 -7.33 26.65 10.34
C ILE A 840 -6.31 25.81 9.56
N TYR A 841 -6.50 24.50 9.46
CA TYR A 841 -5.55 23.62 8.78
C TYR A 841 -5.60 23.79 7.26
N PHE A 842 -6.74 23.52 6.63
CA PHE A 842 -6.88 23.46 5.18
C PHE A 842 -6.78 24.83 4.53
N ASP A 843 -7.42 25.89 5.06
CA ASP A 843 -7.36 27.21 4.42
C ASP A 843 -5.96 27.81 4.51
N THR A 844 -5.22 27.51 5.58
CA THR A 844 -3.81 27.91 5.69
C THR A 844 -2.96 27.19 4.65
N LEU A 845 -3.16 25.87 4.45
CA LEU A 845 -2.46 25.11 3.42
C LEU A 845 -2.81 25.60 2.01
N ASP A 846 -4.08 25.91 1.77
CA ASP A 846 -4.55 26.47 0.52
C ASP A 846 -3.89 27.81 0.26
N LEU A 847 -3.89 28.73 1.23
CA LEU A 847 -3.17 30.00 1.12
C LEU A 847 -1.70 29.79 0.76
N LEU A 848 -1.01 28.88 1.45
CA LEU A 848 0.41 28.60 1.21
C LEU A 848 0.63 28.04 -0.21
N ARG A 849 -0.29 27.19 -0.70
CA ARG A 849 -0.27 26.71 -2.07
C ARG A 849 -0.54 27.84 -3.08
N GLY A 850 -1.47 28.74 -2.77
CA GLY A 850 -1.77 29.94 -3.55
C GLY A 850 -0.58 30.88 -3.69
N LEU A 851 0.25 30.96 -2.65
CA LEU A 851 1.50 31.71 -2.68
C LEU A 851 2.62 31.00 -3.46
N THR A 852 2.58 29.66 -3.61
CA THR A 852 3.67 28.83 -4.15
C THR A 852 3.65 28.74 -5.68
N ARG A 853 4.79 28.91 -6.33
CA ARG A 853 5.00 28.71 -7.79
C ARG A 853 5.61 27.35 -8.10
N PHE A 854 5.36 26.84 -9.30
CA PHE A 854 6.07 25.68 -9.84
C PHE A 854 7.49 26.05 -10.25
N ASP A 855 8.45 25.18 -9.95
CA ASP A 855 9.81 25.30 -10.49
C ASP A 855 9.77 25.08 -12.03
N PRO A 856 10.58 25.80 -12.83
CA PRO A 856 10.57 25.67 -14.29
C PRO A 856 10.82 24.25 -14.81
N GLU A 857 11.53 23.44 -14.02
CA GLU A 857 11.91 22.05 -14.30
C GLU A 857 10.79 21.05 -13.95
N ASP A 858 9.78 21.46 -13.18
CA ASP A 858 8.66 20.62 -12.72
C ASP A 858 7.39 20.78 -13.57
N LYS A 859 7.47 21.46 -14.73
CA LYS A 859 6.33 21.68 -15.63
C LYS A 859 5.71 20.39 -16.19
N ASP A 860 6.47 19.30 -16.22
CA ASP A 860 6.05 17.99 -16.70
C ASP A 860 5.56 17.06 -15.57
N ALA A 861 5.57 17.51 -14.31
CA ALA A 861 4.99 16.75 -13.20
C ALA A 861 3.46 16.72 -13.32
N ALA A 862 2.85 15.56 -13.01
CA ALA A 862 1.40 15.39 -13.10
C ALA A 862 0.66 16.46 -12.28
N ALA A 863 -0.41 17.02 -12.87
CA ALA A 863 -1.20 18.11 -12.28
C ALA A 863 -1.83 17.75 -10.92
N ASP A 864 -1.91 16.46 -10.58
CA ASP A 864 -2.48 15.94 -9.33
C ASP A 864 -1.47 15.88 -8.16
N SER A 865 -0.55 16.85 -8.12
CA SER A 865 0.46 17.02 -7.06
C SER A 865 -0.09 17.70 -5.80
N SER A 866 -1.36 17.47 -5.46
CA SER A 866 -1.96 17.94 -4.19
C SER A 866 -1.15 17.48 -2.98
N ARG A 867 -0.42 16.35 -3.11
CA ARG A 867 0.48 15.75 -2.11
C ARG A 867 1.91 16.32 -2.06
N SER A 868 2.29 17.26 -2.93
CA SER A 868 3.66 17.78 -3.01
C SER A 868 3.90 19.08 -2.22
N SER A 869 2.86 19.64 -1.60
CA SER A 869 2.99 20.87 -0.80
C SER A 869 3.22 20.51 0.67
N ALA A 870 4.43 20.75 1.18
CA ALA A 870 4.82 20.60 2.57
C ALA A 870 5.35 21.93 3.14
N PRO A 871 4.51 22.98 3.23
CA PRO A 871 4.97 24.34 3.51
C PRO A 871 5.43 24.58 4.97
N GLY A 872 5.20 23.63 5.87
CA GLY A 872 5.50 23.71 7.31
C GLY A 872 4.38 23.10 8.14
N ASN A 873 4.64 22.75 9.40
CA ASN A 873 3.64 22.13 10.27
C ASN A 873 2.58 23.16 10.71
N VAL A 874 1.35 23.07 10.19
CA VAL A 874 0.21 23.85 10.70
C VAL A 874 -0.46 23.03 11.79
N PHE A 875 -0.45 23.54 13.02
CA PHE A 875 -0.87 22.80 14.21
C PHE A 875 -1.97 23.55 14.96
N PRO A 876 -3.24 23.36 14.56
CA PRO A 876 -4.39 23.77 15.36
C PRO A 876 -4.49 22.91 16.63
N SER A 877 -4.54 23.57 17.78
CA SER A 877 -4.71 22.95 19.10
C SER A 877 -5.96 23.54 19.73
N LEU A 878 -7.09 22.84 19.59
CA LEU A 878 -8.36 23.27 20.16
C LEU A 878 -8.60 22.57 21.48
N HIS A 879 -9.11 23.33 22.44
CA HIS A 879 -9.53 22.82 23.73
C HIS A 879 -11.02 22.44 23.71
N PRO A 880 -11.45 21.49 24.56
CA PRO A 880 -12.87 21.20 24.75
C PRO A 880 -13.68 22.48 25.05
N SER A 881 -14.94 22.49 24.60
CA SER A 881 -15.83 23.63 24.78
C SER A 881 -15.92 24.07 26.24
N LEU A 882 -15.96 25.39 26.45
CA LEU A 882 -16.17 25.99 27.76
C LEU A 882 -17.65 26.09 28.16
N GLU A 883 -18.59 25.80 27.24
CA GLU A 883 -20.05 25.94 27.43
C GLU A 883 -20.43 27.32 28.00
N GLY A 884 -20.40 28.33 27.13
CA GLY A 884 -20.57 29.75 27.43
C GLY A 884 -19.29 30.44 27.95
N GLY A 885 -18.99 31.64 27.44
CA GLY A 885 -17.86 32.46 27.89
C GLY A 885 -16.98 32.99 26.74
N PRO A 886 -16.00 33.86 27.04
CA PRO A 886 -15.19 34.50 26.01
C PRO A 886 -14.25 33.52 25.29
N THR A 887 -14.03 33.77 24.00
CA THR A 887 -13.03 33.06 23.20
C THR A 887 -11.63 33.64 23.41
N ALA A 888 -10.61 32.80 23.52
CA ALA A 888 -9.21 33.18 23.66
C ALA A 888 -8.31 32.35 22.74
N VAL A 889 -7.31 33.01 22.14
CA VAL A 889 -6.38 32.37 21.20
C VAL A 889 -4.95 32.83 21.44
N ARG A 890 -4.01 31.89 21.30
CA ARG A 890 -2.56 32.13 21.22
C ARG A 890 -2.02 31.53 19.93
N VAL A 891 -1.25 32.30 19.19
CA VAL A 891 -0.66 31.89 17.91
C VAL A 891 0.84 32.11 17.94
N ALA A 892 1.60 31.09 17.54
CA ALA A 892 3.05 31.17 17.43
C ALA A 892 3.54 30.60 16.10
N LEU A 893 4.31 31.40 15.35
CA LEU A 893 5.05 30.93 14.18
C LEU A 893 6.51 30.69 14.57
N GLU A 894 7.03 29.51 14.26
CA GLU A 894 8.39 29.08 14.54
C GLU A 894 9.11 28.68 13.25
N ASP A 895 10.43 28.87 13.24
CA ASP A 895 11.30 28.45 12.14
C ASP A 895 12.63 27.88 12.67
N GLY A 896 13.39 27.22 11.79
CA GLY A 896 14.75 26.73 12.07
C GLY A 896 15.79 27.87 12.11
N PRO A 897 16.97 27.65 12.73
CA PRO A 897 18.00 28.68 12.88
C PRO A 897 18.71 29.04 11.56
N ALA A 898 18.74 28.12 10.58
CA ALA A 898 19.28 28.35 9.23
C ALA A 898 18.60 27.42 8.20
N ALA A 899 18.83 27.68 6.91
CA ALA A 899 18.25 26.90 5.80
C ALA A 899 19.07 25.64 5.43
N ALA A 900 20.35 25.62 5.78
CA ALA A 900 21.27 24.50 5.57
C ALA A 900 22.31 24.49 6.71
N PRO A 901 23.01 23.36 6.93
CA PRO A 901 24.11 23.35 7.88
C PRO A 901 25.15 24.39 7.50
N GLU A 902 25.71 25.09 8.48
CA GLU A 902 26.76 26.07 8.24
C GLU A 902 27.74 26.22 9.39
N LEU A 903 28.96 26.62 9.06
CA LEU A 903 30.02 27.00 9.98
C LEU A 903 30.42 28.44 9.70
N THR A 904 30.48 29.27 10.73
CA THR A 904 31.10 30.59 10.66
C THR A 904 32.26 30.68 11.64
N VAL A 905 33.49 30.80 11.12
CA VAL A 905 34.69 31.08 11.91
C VAL A 905 35.01 32.56 11.81
N ARG A 906 35.12 33.24 12.95
CA ARG A 906 35.51 34.66 13.05
C ARG A 906 36.76 34.78 13.89
N TRP A 907 37.71 35.59 13.47
CA TRP A 907 38.87 35.91 14.31
C TRP A 907 39.28 37.36 14.17
N LYS A 908 39.86 37.89 15.25
CA LYS A 908 40.34 39.26 15.31
C LYS A 908 41.84 39.26 15.61
N GLU A 909 42.61 39.91 14.75
CA GLU A 909 44.03 40.19 14.97
C GLU A 909 44.19 41.52 15.71
N LYS A 910 45.21 41.65 16.55
CA LYS A 910 45.44 42.91 17.29
C LYS A 910 45.62 44.08 16.31
N GLY A 911 44.79 45.11 16.46
CA GLY A 911 44.85 46.32 15.63
C GLY A 911 44.32 46.16 14.20
N ARG A 912 43.59 45.08 13.89
CA ARG A 912 42.94 44.85 12.59
C ARG A 912 41.45 44.55 12.75
N ASP A 913 40.71 44.69 11.66
CA ASP A 913 39.30 44.30 11.58
C ASP A 913 39.15 42.77 11.67
N ALA A 914 38.00 42.33 12.16
CA ALA A 914 37.69 40.91 12.30
C ALA A 914 37.51 40.26 10.91
N VAL A 915 38.15 39.12 10.71
CA VAL A 915 37.99 38.29 9.52
C VAL A 915 36.88 37.28 9.77
N VAL A 916 35.96 37.13 8.81
CA VAL A 916 34.86 36.18 8.86
C VAL A 916 34.99 35.20 7.70
N ARG A 917 34.97 33.91 8.01
CA ARG A 917 34.87 32.79 7.06
C ARG A 917 33.59 32.04 7.31
N ARG A 918 32.72 31.98 6.29
CA ARG A 918 31.47 31.23 6.33
C ARG A 918 31.53 30.09 5.32
N THR A 919 31.26 28.88 5.78
CA THR A 919 31.15 27.67 4.98
C THR A 919 29.74 27.12 5.14
N VAL A 920 29.02 26.95 4.04
CA VAL A 920 27.67 26.35 4.03
C VAL A 920 27.78 24.98 3.39
N PHE A 921 27.07 24.00 3.92
CA PHE A 921 27.01 22.67 3.30
C PHE A 921 26.44 22.77 1.88
N PRO A 922 27.10 22.21 0.86
CA PRO A 922 26.65 22.31 -0.53
C PRO A 922 25.34 21.56 -0.74
N SER A 923 24.47 22.06 -1.63
CA SER A 923 23.26 21.34 -2.05
C SER A 923 23.64 20.20 -3.00
N LEU A 924 23.91 19.02 -2.46
CA LEU A 924 24.26 17.83 -3.23
C LEU A 924 22.99 17.15 -3.76
N LYS A 925 22.66 17.38 -5.04
CA LYS A 925 21.52 16.76 -5.74
C LYS A 925 22.04 15.95 -6.94
N PRO A 926 22.20 14.62 -6.82
CA PRO A 926 22.57 13.79 -7.95
C PRO A 926 21.44 13.76 -8.99
N LYS A 927 21.81 13.54 -10.24
CA LYS A 927 20.88 13.26 -11.34
C LYS A 927 20.07 12.00 -11.05
N GLU A 928 20.75 11.00 -10.49
CA GLU A 928 20.16 9.72 -10.15
C GLU A 928 20.97 9.04 -9.04
N THR A 929 20.27 8.36 -8.14
CA THR A 929 20.85 7.45 -7.14
C THR A 929 20.31 6.05 -7.37
N ARG A 930 21.19 5.05 -7.47
CA ARG A 930 20.82 3.64 -7.67
C ARG A 930 21.50 2.74 -6.64
N VAL A 931 20.90 1.59 -6.38
CA VAL A 931 21.48 0.47 -5.62
C VAL A 931 21.87 -0.65 -6.59
N PRO A 932 23.02 -0.57 -7.27
CA PRO A 932 23.38 -1.51 -8.33
C PRO A 932 23.79 -2.90 -7.83
N GLU A 933 24.36 -3.04 -6.64
CA GLU A 933 24.96 -4.29 -6.20
C GLU A 933 24.95 -4.48 -4.68
N LEU A 934 24.88 -5.76 -4.28
CA LEU A 934 24.93 -6.24 -2.90
C LEU A 934 25.80 -7.50 -2.84
N VAL A 935 26.66 -7.60 -1.83
CA VAL A 935 27.47 -8.80 -1.56
C VAL A 935 26.97 -9.47 -0.28
N PHE A 936 26.66 -10.76 -0.36
CA PHE A 936 26.19 -11.57 0.75
C PHE A 936 27.26 -12.59 1.15
N ASP A 937 27.53 -12.73 2.45
CA ASP A 937 28.44 -13.74 2.99
C ASP A 937 27.64 -14.86 3.65
N GLY A 938 27.56 -16.00 2.95
CA GLY A 938 26.81 -17.17 3.40
C GLY A 938 27.35 -17.82 4.68
N ARG A 939 28.62 -17.57 5.04
CA ARG A 939 29.23 -18.15 6.24
C ARG A 939 28.79 -17.43 7.50
N SER A 940 28.67 -16.11 7.43
CA SER A 940 28.20 -15.27 8.54
C SER A 940 26.69 -15.04 8.51
N GLY A 941 26.03 -15.29 7.36
CA GLY A 941 24.61 -14.98 7.15
C GLY A 941 24.35 -13.47 7.10
N ARG A 942 25.34 -12.68 6.69
CA ARG A 942 25.31 -11.22 6.71
C ARG A 942 25.55 -10.62 5.34
N VAL A 943 25.03 -9.42 5.13
CA VAL A 943 25.33 -8.60 3.96
C VAL A 943 26.71 -7.97 4.16
N ALA A 944 27.70 -8.45 3.41
CA ALA A 944 29.08 -7.96 3.46
C ALA A 944 29.22 -6.53 2.89
N GLY A 945 28.32 -6.12 2.01
CA GLY A 945 28.23 -4.72 1.61
C GLY A 945 27.10 -4.42 0.63
N VAL A 946 26.60 -3.19 0.67
CA VAL A 946 25.65 -2.63 -0.31
C VAL A 946 26.29 -1.43 -0.97
N THR A 947 26.25 -1.37 -2.30
CA THR A 947 26.74 -0.22 -3.05
C THR A 947 25.60 0.69 -3.43
N PHE A 948 25.77 1.99 -3.16
CA PHE A 948 24.96 3.08 -3.71
C PHE A 948 25.79 3.85 -4.72
N GLU A 949 25.21 4.10 -5.90
CA GLU A 949 25.84 4.88 -6.95
C GLU A 949 25.03 6.16 -7.20
N ALA A 950 25.69 7.31 -7.09
CA ALA A 950 25.16 8.63 -7.39
C ALA A 950 25.80 9.17 -8.68
N GLU A 951 24.98 9.42 -9.70
CA GLU A 951 25.38 10.04 -10.97
C GLU A 951 25.18 11.56 -10.90
N TRP A 952 26.19 12.33 -11.31
CA TRP A 952 26.19 13.80 -11.23
C TRP A 952 26.15 14.45 -12.62
N GLU A 953 25.45 15.58 -12.75
CA GLU A 953 25.45 16.40 -13.97
C GLU A 953 26.59 17.41 -14.00
N LYS A 954 27.04 17.88 -12.84
CA LYS A 954 28.05 18.93 -12.69
C LYS A 954 29.31 18.37 -12.05
N GLU A 955 30.45 18.67 -12.65
CA GLU A 955 31.76 18.27 -12.13
C GLU A 955 32.00 18.81 -10.70
N ALA A 956 31.57 20.05 -10.42
CA ALA A 956 31.72 20.68 -9.11
C ALA A 956 31.00 19.89 -7.99
N ASP A 957 29.80 19.38 -8.26
CA ASP A 957 29.02 18.61 -7.28
C ASP A 957 29.65 17.23 -7.06
N HIS A 958 30.16 16.61 -8.13
CA HIS A 958 30.95 15.37 -8.02
C HIS A 958 32.20 15.55 -7.17
N LEU A 959 32.96 16.63 -7.38
CA LEU A 959 34.16 16.94 -6.59
C LEU A 959 33.81 17.25 -5.12
N ALA A 960 32.72 17.97 -4.86
CA ALA A 960 32.23 18.21 -3.52
C ALA A 960 31.84 16.91 -2.81
N ALA A 961 31.12 16.01 -3.50
CA ALA A 961 30.77 14.69 -2.99
C ALA A 961 32.03 13.82 -2.77
N ALA A 962 33.00 13.85 -3.67
CA ALA A 962 34.25 13.10 -3.53
C ALA A 962 35.08 13.58 -2.32
N GLY A 963 35.16 14.90 -2.11
CA GLY A 963 35.82 15.50 -0.93
C GLY A 963 35.09 15.14 0.37
N LEU A 964 33.76 15.20 0.36
CA LEU A 964 32.92 14.73 1.47
C LEU A 964 33.23 13.27 1.82
N LEU A 965 33.20 12.36 0.84
CA LEU A 965 33.44 10.93 1.06
C LEU A 965 34.83 10.67 1.68
N ALA A 966 35.86 11.38 1.22
CA ALA A 966 37.23 11.24 1.73
C ALA A 966 37.36 11.66 3.21
N THR A 967 36.62 12.69 3.65
CA THR A 967 36.67 13.14 5.05
C THR A 967 35.69 12.37 5.94
N LEU A 968 34.57 11.91 5.40
CA LEU A 968 33.54 11.15 6.13
C LEU A 968 34.09 9.85 6.74
N GLY A 969 34.96 9.14 6.01
CA GLY A 969 35.65 7.95 6.53
C GLY A 969 36.51 8.26 7.77
N ARG A 970 37.28 9.36 7.73
CA ARG A 970 38.11 9.83 8.86
C ARG A 970 37.27 10.28 10.06
N LEU A 971 36.20 11.02 9.79
CA LEU A 971 35.26 11.50 10.80
C LEU A 971 34.60 10.33 11.56
N THR A 972 34.14 9.33 10.80
CA THR A 972 33.49 8.12 11.34
C THR A 972 34.47 7.30 12.17
N ALA A 973 35.69 7.08 11.66
CA ALA A 973 36.74 6.36 12.40
C ALA A 973 37.15 7.07 13.70
N SER A 974 37.04 8.40 13.75
CA SER A 974 37.35 9.21 14.94
C SER A 974 36.19 9.33 15.94
N GLY A 975 35.03 8.72 15.65
CA GLY A 975 33.85 8.78 16.51
C GLY A 975 33.19 10.17 16.58
N LEU A 976 33.47 11.06 15.61
CA LEU A 976 32.97 12.44 15.59
C LEU A 976 31.67 12.61 14.78
N ALA A 977 31.23 11.57 14.07
CA ALA A 977 29.95 11.57 13.37
C ALA A 977 28.80 11.38 14.37
N ALA A 978 27.82 12.29 14.40
CA ALA A 978 26.69 12.23 15.33
C ALA A 978 25.81 10.97 15.15
N ASP A 979 25.61 10.55 13.90
CA ASP A 979 24.72 9.45 13.53
C ASP A 979 25.29 8.66 12.34
N PRO A 980 26.30 7.79 12.52
CA PRO A 980 26.82 6.95 11.46
C PRO A 980 25.79 5.90 11.01
N PHE A 981 25.97 5.29 9.84
CA PHE A 981 25.13 4.17 9.38
C PHE A 981 25.11 3.03 10.42
N ARG A 982 23.91 2.62 10.84
CA ARG A 982 23.69 1.56 11.84
C ARG A 982 22.62 0.59 11.35
N PHE A 983 23.06 -0.51 10.76
CA PHE A 983 22.19 -1.52 10.17
C PHE A 983 22.63 -2.91 10.62
N PRO A 984 21.92 -3.54 11.58
CA PRO A 984 22.12 -4.94 11.93
C PRO A 984 22.13 -5.83 10.69
N GLY A 985 23.09 -6.75 10.60
CA GLY A 985 23.25 -7.65 9.46
C GLY A 985 23.99 -7.06 8.25
N LEU A 986 24.39 -5.78 8.29
CA LEU A 986 25.21 -5.14 7.26
C LEU A 986 26.60 -4.80 7.79
N ASP A 987 27.64 -5.12 7.01
CA ASP A 987 29.03 -4.85 7.41
C ASP A 987 29.55 -3.50 6.91
N ALA A 988 29.14 -3.09 5.70
CA ALA A 988 29.60 -1.83 5.10
C ALA A 988 28.62 -1.26 4.06
N VAL A 989 28.67 0.05 3.89
CA VAL A 989 28.03 0.77 2.77
C VAL A 989 29.12 1.27 1.84
N VAL A 990 29.01 0.99 0.55
CA VAL A 990 29.92 1.53 -0.47
C VAL A 990 29.22 2.68 -1.17
N LEU A 991 29.74 3.89 -1.02
CA LEU A 991 29.21 5.08 -1.69
C LEU A 991 30.07 5.38 -2.91
N ARG A 992 29.48 5.33 -4.10
CA ARG A 992 30.13 5.57 -5.38
C ARG A 992 29.57 6.83 -6.03
N SER A 993 30.44 7.79 -6.29
CA SER A 993 30.15 9.04 -6.99
C SER A 993 30.68 8.95 -8.43
N ARG A 994 29.84 9.20 -9.44
CA ARG A 994 30.18 9.11 -10.86
C ARG A 994 29.87 10.42 -11.60
N PHE A 995 30.84 10.93 -12.35
CA PHE A 995 30.66 11.99 -13.33
C PHE A 995 31.37 11.62 -14.62
N GLN A 996 30.61 11.34 -15.69
CA GLN A 996 31.15 10.80 -16.94
C GLN A 996 32.04 9.56 -16.69
N THR A 997 33.36 9.67 -16.92
CA THR A 997 34.34 8.61 -16.68
C THR A 997 35.01 8.68 -15.31
N LEU A 998 34.80 9.75 -14.55
CA LEU A 998 35.33 9.92 -13.19
C LEU A 998 34.49 9.13 -12.20
N VAL A 999 35.15 8.26 -11.42
CA VAL A 999 34.50 7.46 -10.38
C VAL A 999 35.32 7.56 -9.10
N LYS A 1000 34.65 7.90 -8.01
CA LYS A 1000 35.18 7.82 -6.64
C LYS A 1000 34.28 6.89 -5.83
N ALA A 1001 34.85 5.87 -5.21
CA ALA A 1001 34.14 4.99 -4.29
C ALA A 1001 34.80 5.04 -2.92
N GLU A 1002 33.99 4.99 -1.87
CA GLU A 1002 34.43 4.91 -0.49
C GLU A 1002 33.62 3.84 0.24
N ARG A 1003 34.31 2.92 0.95
CA ARG A 1003 33.67 1.87 1.74
C ARG A 1003 33.60 2.32 3.20
N LEU A 1004 32.40 2.61 3.67
CA LEU A 1004 32.15 3.06 5.04
C LEU A 1004 31.73 1.86 5.90
N PRO A 1005 32.39 1.61 7.05
CA PRO A 1005 31.96 0.57 7.97
C PRO A 1005 30.61 0.94 8.59
N VAL A 1006 29.73 -0.05 8.74
CA VAL A 1006 28.48 0.13 9.49
C VAL A 1006 28.78 -0.02 10.98
N ALA A 1007 28.40 0.98 11.77
CA ALA A 1007 28.60 0.95 13.21
C ALA A 1007 27.73 -0.16 13.83
N ALA A 1008 28.26 -0.80 14.89
CA ALA A 1008 27.47 -1.75 15.67
C ALA A 1008 26.20 -1.05 16.19
N PRO A 1009 25.06 -1.78 16.27
CA PRO A 1009 23.85 -1.22 16.87
C PRO A 1009 24.15 -0.74 18.29
N ALA A 1010 23.59 0.41 18.68
CA ALA A 1010 23.73 0.89 20.05
C ALA A 1010 23.25 -0.19 21.02
N PRO A 1011 23.88 -0.37 22.20
CA PRO A 1011 23.35 -1.25 23.22
C PRO A 1011 21.92 -0.81 23.50
N SER A 1012 20.96 -1.69 23.23
CA SER A 1012 19.55 -1.46 23.50
C SER A 1012 19.40 -1.04 24.96
N ALA A 1013 18.86 0.16 25.19
CA ALA A 1013 18.31 0.49 26.49
C ALA A 1013 17.20 -0.53 26.74
N ALA A 1014 17.44 -1.46 27.66
CA ALA A 1014 16.52 -2.56 27.96
C ALA A 1014 15.11 -2.01 28.14
N VAL A 1015 14.27 -2.20 27.12
CA VAL A 1015 12.83 -2.05 27.25
C VAL A 1015 12.43 -3.22 28.14
N ALA A 1016 12.14 -2.92 29.40
CA ALA A 1016 11.57 -3.87 30.34
C ALA A 1016 10.34 -4.47 29.66
N ALA A 1017 10.40 -5.77 29.34
CA ALA A 1017 9.28 -6.51 28.83
C ALA A 1017 8.10 -6.31 29.79
N ALA A 1018 7.06 -5.63 29.32
CA ALA A 1018 5.79 -5.59 30.01
C ALA A 1018 5.33 -7.04 30.14
N ALA A 1019 5.14 -7.49 31.39
CA ALA A 1019 4.57 -8.79 31.67
C ALA A 1019 3.22 -8.92 30.95
N PRO A 1020 2.88 -10.08 30.37
CA PRO A 1020 1.57 -10.28 29.78
C PRO A 1020 0.49 -10.06 30.85
N ALA A 1021 -0.46 -9.19 30.56
CA ALA A 1021 -1.68 -9.05 31.36
C ALA A 1021 -2.50 -10.36 31.27
N PRO A 1022 -3.20 -10.74 32.35
CA PRO A 1022 -3.83 -12.05 32.51
C PRO A 1022 -4.93 -12.36 31.50
#